data_AF-A0A936JPW7-F1
#
_entry.id   AF-A0A936JPW7-F1
#
_cell.length_a   1.000
_cell.length_b   1.000
_cell.length_c   1.000
_cell.angle_alpha   90.00
_cell.angle_beta   90.00
_cell.angle_gamma   90.00
#
_symmetry.space_group_name_H-M   'P 1'
#
loop_
_entity.id
_entity.type
_entity.pdbx_description
1 polymer ?
#
loop_
_entity_poly.entity_id
_entity_poly.type
_entity_poly.pdbx_seq_one_letter_code
_entity_poly.pdbx_strand_id
1 'polypeptide(L)'
;MYGGYAGLNFNFHSPNFKVPGLNGQFNSPIFPDDTTLFNQNSTSLSLAFGGMIAFPINDQFTVSGRLGVNFMGAKLTTGGRFIKALSPPFVQYTLTEHTFDASLTNLEFSPVLHINNLFSNIPIYLAGGLEIGIPLSATYTQSEIVTDTGATFPNPAGTRSRTYTTDADIVDKAVRLGIILGAGYEYRLNSSTILAPEITLRLPLTNVSSNSNYTTWSVPQLRIGINILFSGKSEPLPVTSTLKTGLESGYYTSEGTYTPLSSIKVEDAQYAELYPFIPYIFYANNSATPDSVSQDYTGRSERGNFTLATLSQDAIEVNRHTLDVVGYRMSQNPTSALTIVGSNDGKGETKNKKLSEERANFAKDYLVKSFGIAADRITVEARDLPEKASATSVSDGDAENRRVELKSTNRELFEPIMMKSDEQRIATPDLIEFKPKAESNSSIISWSLSLSQAGRILRDFVGIGDPPPQRWLIRPNELSNSQVPVDYKFTAADSLGGKQETNGSIPVEYISSTRKRTEQLADRTISKFSLVLFDFNKSEITPDNDKIIETAVIPSIQYNSTVKIYGYTDRIGDDAYNKKLSKERAESVRKALESKIKEAKYETYGNGEGVPIFDNNLPIGRHLSRTVQIYVETPRK
;
A
#
# COMPACT_ATOMS: atom_id res chain seq x y z
N MET A 1 -21.84 24.64 13.51
CA MET A 1 -21.95 24.03 14.85
C MET A 1 -22.36 25.11 15.84
N TYR A 2 -23.14 24.78 16.85
CA TYR A 2 -23.52 25.72 17.94
C TYR A 2 -23.26 25.05 19.29
N GLY A 3 -23.04 25.83 20.33
CA GLY A 3 -22.65 25.25 21.61
C GLY A 3 -22.40 26.27 22.70
N GLY A 4 -21.76 25.81 23.77
CA GLY A 4 -21.37 26.63 24.91
C GLY A 4 -19.94 26.38 25.33
N TYR A 5 -19.39 27.29 26.11
CA TYR A 5 -18.09 27.15 26.73
C TYR A 5 -18.13 27.56 28.20
N ALA A 6 -17.22 26.98 28.97
CA ALA A 6 -16.90 27.40 30.33
C ALA A 6 -15.38 27.39 30.50
N GLY A 7 -14.84 28.34 31.27
CA GLY A 7 -13.40 28.47 31.47
C GLY A 7 -13.04 29.05 32.83
N LEU A 8 -11.89 28.61 33.31
CA LEU A 8 -11.23 29.10 34.51
C LEU A 8 -10.10 30.05 34.10
N ASN A 9 -10.18 31.30 34.55
CA ASN A 9 -9.22 32.36 34.22
C ASN A 9 -8.25 32.57 35.37
N PHE A 10 -6.95 32.52 35.06
CA PHE A 10 -5.90 33.11 35.87
C PHE A 10 -5.69 34.54 35.38
N ASN A 11 -6.14 35.52 36.17
CA ASN A 11 -6.03 36.94 35.84
C ASN A 11 -4.78 37.50 36.48
N PHE A 12 -3.88 38.06 35.67
CA PHE A 12 -2.64 38.67 36.15
C PHE A 12 -2.85 40.18 36.21
N HIS A 13 -3.00 40.74 37.39
CA HIS A 13 -3.19 42.18 37.58
C HIS A 13 -1.84 42.85 37.72
N SER A 14 -1.57 43.83 36.87
CA SER A 14 -0.41 44.73 36.99
C SER A 14 -0.88 46.17 37.24
N PRO A 15 -1.33 46.49 38.46
CA PRO A 15 -1.77 47.84 38.78
C PRO A 15 -0.54 48.76 38.94
N ASN A 16 -0.67 50.01 38.51
CA ASN A 16 0.15 51.13 39.00
C ASN A 16 -0.70 52.39 38.89
N PHE A 17 -1.49 52.62 39.94
CA PHE A 17 -2.46 53.71 40.04
C PHE A 17 -2.60 54.22 41.47
N LYS A 18 -3.07 55.46 41.58
CA LYS A 18 -3.37 56.12 42.86
C LYS A 18 -4.88 56.25 43.05
N VAL A 19 -5.36 55.95 44.24
CA VAL A 19 -6.75 56.22 44.65
C VAL A 19 -6.78 57.19 45.84
N PRO A 20 -7.83 58.02 45.96
CA PRO A 20 -7.97 58.92 47.11
C PRO A 20 -7.91 58.17 48.45
N GLY A 21 -7.23 58.77 49.43
CA GLY A 21 -7.17 58.34 50.82
C GLY A 21 -8.29 58.95 51.66
N LEU A 22 -8.02 59.13 52.94
CA LEU A 22 -9.01 59.30 54.02
C LEU A 22 -9.71 60.68 54.01
N ASN A 23 -9.13 61.70 53.38
CA ASN A 23 -9.59 63.08 53.48
C ASN A 23 -9.55 63.85 52.16
N GLY A 24 -10.51 63.60 51.27
CA GLY A 24 -10.98 64.63 50.33
C GLY A 24 -11.54 65.91 50.98
N GLN A 25 -11.39 66.07 52.32
CA GLN A 25 -11.94 67.16 53.13
C GLN A 25 -10.89 67.93 53.97
N PHE A 26 -9.60 67.57 53.96
CA PHE A 26 -8.55 68.35 54.65
C PHE A 26 -7.45 68.77 53.67
N ASN A 27 -7.61 69.95 53.05
CA ASN A 27 -6.47 70.72 52.54
C ASN A 27 -5.71 71.29 53.76
N SER A 28 -4.91 70.46 54.43
CA SER A 28 -3.96 70.94 55.43
C SER A 28 -2.61 71.20 54.77
N PRO A 29 -1.94 72.34 55.02
CA PRO A 29 -0.60 72.62 54.50
C PRO A 29 0.48 71.62 54.94
N ILE A 30 0.14 70.67 55.83
CA ILE A 30 1.05 69.70 56.44
C ILE A 30 1.07 68.36 55.66
N PHE A 31 0.05 68.04 54.86
CA PHE A 31 -0.06 66.74 54.15
C PHE A 31 -0.53 66.90 52.69
N PRO A 32 0.38 67.11 51.73
CA PRO A 32 0.02 67.53 50.37
C PRO A 32 -0.42 66.41 49.38
N ASP A 33 -0.36 65.12 49.74
CA ASP A 33 -0.80 64.02 48.86
C ASP A 33 -1.42 62.86 49.69
N ASP A 34 -2.74 62.90 49.92
CA ASP A 34 -3.51 61.84 50.60
C ASP A 34 -4.05 60.83 49.58
N THR A 35 -3.14 60.17 48.86
CA THR A 35 -3.48 59.09 47.91
C THR A 35 -2.75 57.79 48.23
N THR A 36 -3.40 56.66 47.98
CA THR A 36 -2.82 55.33 48.15
C THR A 36 -2.36 54.78 46.80
N LEU A 37 -1.08 54.45 46.68
CA LEU A 37 -0.49 53.86 45.47
C LEU A 37 -0.59 52.33 45.48
N PHE A 38 -1.29 51.77 44.50
CA PHE A 38 -1.32 50.33 44.22
C PHE A 38 -0.40 50.01 43.05
N ASN A 39 0.76 49.44 43.32
CA ASN A 39 1.79 49.11 42.33
C ASN A 39 2.34 47.67 42.42
N GLN A 40 1.68 46.81 43.21
CA GLN A 40 2.08 45.41 43.39
C GLN A 40 1.23 44.50 42.50
N ASN A 41 1.89 43.61 41.76
CA ASN A 41 1.20 42.61 40.94
C ASN A 41 0.37 41.67 41.83
N SER A 42 -0.81 41.27 41.34
CA SER A 42 -1.69 40.32 42.01
C SER A 42 -2.21 39.31 41.00
N THR A 43 -2.55 38.09 41.44
CA THR A 43 -3.20 37.09 40.58
C THR A 43 -4.52 36.69 41.20
N SER A 44 -5.57 36.62 40.40
CA SER A 44 -6.88 36.15 40.84
C SER A 44 -7.39 35.02 39.95
N LEU A 45 -8.30 34.23 40.52
CA LEU A 45 -9.00 33.16 39.81
C LEU A 45 -10.44 33.59 39.59
N SER A 46 -10.95 33.40 38.37
CA SER A 46 -12.33 33.73 38.04
C SER A 46 -12.87 32.82 36.95
N LEU A 47 -14.16 32.94 36.65
CA LEU A 47 -14.81 32.16 35.62
C LEU A 47 -15.08 32.99 34.36
N ALA A 48 -15.24 32.29 33.24
CA ALA A 48 -15.89 32.80 32.06
C ALA A 48 -16.80 31.72 31.48
N PHE A 49 -17.97 32.11 30.98
CA PHE A 49 -18.87 31.18 30.31
C PHE A 49 -19.74 31.91 29.30
N GLY A 50 -20.18 31.18 28.28
CA GLY A 50 -20.98 31.77 27.22
C GLY A 50 -21.42 30.79 26.15
N GLY A 51 -22.09 31.34 25.15
CA GLY A 51 -22.46 30.63 23.93
C GLY A 51 -21.40 30.80 22.85
N MET A 52 -21.33 29.84 21.94
CA MET A 52 -20.51 29.96 20.74
C MET A 52 -21.19 29.35 19.51
N ILE A 53 -20.84 29.93 18.36
CA ILE A 53 -21.17 29.40 17.05
C ILE A 53 -19.87 29.22 16.28
N ALA A 54 -19.75 28.10 15.56
CA ALA A 54 -18.58 27.76 14.76
C ALA A 54 -19.00 27.38 13.34
N PHE A 55 -18.35 28.01 12.37
CA PHE A 55 -18.57 27.88 10.93
C PHE A 55 -17.32 27.26 10.30
N PRO A 56 -17.32 25.95 10.00
CA PRO A 56 -16.25 25.34 9.23
C PRO A 56 -16.27 25.91 7.81
N ILE A 57 -15.15 26.48 7.36
CA ILE A 57 -14.97 26.98 5.99
C ILE A 57 -14.57 25.81 5.09
N ASN A 58 -13.65 24.96 5.57
CA ASN A 58 -13.21 23.71 4.96
C ASN A 58 -12.61 22.80 6.05
N ASP A 59 -11.98 21.68 5.67
CA ASP A 59 -11.41 20.71 6.61
C ASP A 59 -10.27 21.28 7.47
N GLN A 60 -9.62 22.36 7.05
CA GLN A 60 -8.48 22.96 7.76
C GLN A 60 -8.87 24.22 8.55
N PHE A 61 -9.87 25.01 8.12
CA PHE A 61 -10.17 26.31 8.71
C PHE A 61 -11.60 26.37 9.24
N THR A 62 -11.74 26.82 10.49
CA THR A 62 -13.05 27.10 11.12
C THR A 62 -13.05 28.49 11.73
N VAL A 63 -14.09 29.28 11.46
CA VAL A 63 -14.29 30.59 12.11
C VAL A 63 -15.37 30.44 13.17
N SER A 64 -15.12 30.97 14.36
CA SER A 64 -16.08 30.95 15.46
C SER A 64 -16.35 32.35 16.01
N GLY A 65 -17.57 32.56 16.48
CA GLY A 65 -17.97 33.71 17.27
C GLY A 65 -18.37 33.24 18.67
N ARG A 66 -17.78 33.87 19.69
CA ARG A 66 -18.09 33.62 21.11
C ARG A 66 -18.76 34.84 21.71
N LEU A 67 -19.78 34.62 22.53
CA LEU A 67 -20.45 35.65 23.32
C LEU A 67 -20.67 35.12 24.74
N GLY A 68 -20.15 35.81 25.75
CA GLY A 68 -20.26 35.35 27.13
C GLY A 68 -19.93 36.40 28.17
N VAL A 69 -19.88 35.99 29.43
CA VAL A 69 -19.49 36.84 30.56
C VAL A 69 -18.10 36.43 31.03
N ASN A 70 -17.22 37.41 31.25
CA ASN A 70 -15.86 37.23 31.73
C ASN A 70 -15.66 38.01 33.03
N PHE A 71 -15.36 37.30 34.11
CA PHE A 71 -15.05 37.90 35.41
C PHE A 71 -13.54 38.10 35.53
N MET A 72 -13.08 39.21 36.11
CA MET A 72 -11.66 39.56 36.23
C MET A 72 -11.37 40.32 37.53
N GLY A 73 -12.21 40.21 38.55
CA GLY A 73 -11.99 40.91 39.81
C GLY A 73 -10.71 40.47 40.52
N ALA A 74 -10.13 41.34 41.35
CA ALA A 74 -9.01 40.99 42.19
C ALA A 74 -8.91 41.88 43.42
N LYS A 75 -8.42 41.27 44.51
CA LYS A 75 -7.95 41.99 45.69
C LYS A 75 -6.51 42.43 45.46
N LEU A 76 -6.28 43.74 45.45
CA LEU A 76 -4.97 44.36 45.36
C LEU A 76 -4.58 44.88 46.74
N THR A 77 -3.34 44.66 47.16
CA THR A 77 -2.84 45.08 48.47
C THR A 77 -1.57 45.89 48.34
N THR A 78 -1.39 46.87 49.21
CA THR A 78 -0.16 47.67 49.29
C THR A 78 0.12 48.05 50.73
N GLY A 79 1.40 48.12 51.10
CA GLY A 79 1.85 48.54 52.43
C GLY A 79 2.00 50.06 52.51
N GLY A 80 1.58 50.63 53.63
CA GLY A 80 1.68 52.05 53.94
C GLY A 80 2.24 52.32 55.34
N ARG A 81 2.53 53.59 55.62
CA ARG A 81 2.86 54.09 56.96
C ARG A 81 1.85 55.17 57.35
N PHE A 82 1.15 54.98 58.45
CA PHE A 82 0.23 55.98 59.01
C PHE A 82 0.93 56.79 60.10
N ILE A 83 0.83 58.12 60.01
CA ILE A 83 1.40 59.07 60.98
C ILE A 83 0.37 59.36 62.06
N LYS A 84 0.67 58.96 63.30
CA LYS A 84 -0.04 59.40 64.50
C LYS A 84 0.70 60.60 65.09
N ALA A 85 0.13 61.79 64.96
CA ALA A 85 0.67 62.99 65.61
C ALA A 85 0.45 62.89 67.13
N LEU A 86 1.54 62.87 67.90
CA LEU A 86 1.51 62.91 69.36
C LEU A 86 2.18 64.22 69.77
N SER A 87 1.44 65.33 69.93
CA SER A 87 1.93 66.65 70.39
C SER A 87 3.28 67.12 69.80
N PRO A 88 3.34 68.22 69.00
CA PRO A 88 4.60 68.68 68.41
C PRO A 88 5.75 68.71 69.45
N PRO A 89 6.91 68.05 69.23
CA PRO A 89 7.42 67.55 67.94
C PRO A 89 7.33 66.02 67.69
N PHE A 90 6.58 65.23 68.47
CA PHE A 90 6.63 63.76 68.35
C PHE A 90 5.67 63.19 67.29
N VAL A 91 6.19 62.32 66.42
CA VAL A 91 5.44 61.59 65.39
C VAL A 91 5.68 60.10 65.56
N GLN A 92 4.62 59.31 65.71
CA GLN A 92 4.71 57.85 65.72
C GLN A 92 4.19 57.29 64.39
N TYR A 93 4.92 56.36 63.79
CA TYR A 93 4.51 55.66 62.58
C TYR A 93 3.85 54.32 62.95
N THR A 94 2.72 54.03 62.33
CA THR A 94 2.03 52.73 62.42
C THR A 94 2.01 52.07 61.04
N LEU A 95 2.05 50.75 61.01
CA LEU A 95 1.99 50.00 59.75
C LEU A 95 0.52 49.89 59.31
N THR A 96 0.27 50.24 58.06
CA THR A 96 -1.05 50.07 57.44
C THR A 96 -0.95 49.17 56.23
N GLU A 97 -1.92 48.29 56.08
CA GLU A 97 -2.16 47.56 54.83
C GLU A 97 -3.41 48.13 54.18
N HIS A 98 -3.28 48.60 52.95
CA HIS A 98 -4.41 49.09 52.17
C HIS A 98 -4.83 48.01 51.17
N THR A 99 -6.14 47.80 51.06
CA THR A 99 -6.78 46.87 50.14
C THR A 99 -7.64 47.65 49.15
N PHE A 100 -7.54 47.27 47.87
CA PHE A 100 -8.44 47.66 46.79
C PHE A 100 -9.04 46.38 46.22
N ASP A 101 -10.28 46.08 46.60
CA ASP A 101 -11.00 44.89 46.16
C ASP A 101 -11.86 45.24 44.94
N ALA A 102 -11.37 44.87 43.75
CA ALA A 102 -11.98 45.22 42.49
C ALA A 102 -12.91 44.12 41.98
N SER A 103 -14.12 44.51 41.56
CA SER A 103 -15.04 43.66 40.82
C SER A 103 -15.09 44.11 39.36
N LEU A 104 -14.55 43.28 38.47
CA LEU A 104 -14.51 43.54 37.02
C LEU A 104 -15.31 42.45 36.30
N THR A 105 -16.36 42.85 35.59
CA THR A 105 -17.22 41.94 34.82
C THR A 105 -17.45 42.51 33.42
N ASN A 106 -17.09 41.74 32.40
CA ASN A 106 -17.25 42.12 31.00
C ASN A 106 -18.23 41.20 30.27
N LEU A 107 -19.03 41.79 29.37
CA LEU A 107 -19.64 41.07 28.25
C LEU A 107 -18.57 40.90 27.18
N GLU A 108 -18.15 39.66 26.95
CA GLU A 108 -17.10 39.27 26.02
C GLU A 108 -17.69 38.86 24.68
N PHE A 109 -17.23 39.50 23.60
CA PHE A 109 -17.40 39.04 22.22
C PHE A 109 -16.03 38.68 21.64
N SER A 110 -15.90 37.52 21.00
CA SER A 110 -14.62 37.08 20.43
C SER A 110 -14.79 36.34 19.10
N PRO A 111 -14.41 36.96 17.97
CA PRO A 111 -14.19 36.24 16.72
C PRO A 111 -12.84 35.52 16.77
N VAL A 112 -12.83 34.23 16.46
CA VAL A 112 -11.65 33.36 16.53
C VAL A 112 -11.55 32.47 15.30
N LEU A 113 -10.38 32.45 14.66
CA LEU A 113 -10.01 31.50 13.62
C LEU A 113 -9.34 30.29 14.26
N HIS A 114 -9.75 29.10 13.84
CA HIS A 114 -9.16 27.82 14.21
C HIS A 114 -8.50 27.20 12.98
N ILE A 115 -7.29 26.68 13.16
CA ILE A 115 -6.55 25.88 12.19
C ILE A 115 -6.54 24.44 12.70
N ASN A 116 -7.31 23.58 12.04
CA ASN A 116 -7.51 22.17 12.34
C ASN A 116 -6.57 21.30 11.49
N ASN A 117 -6.43 20.03 11.85
CA ASN A 117 -5.78 19.00 11.03
C ASN A 117 -4.32 19.32 10.63
N LEU A 118 -3.59 20.08 11.45
CA LEU A 118 -2.17 20.40 11.25
C LEU A 118 -1.27 19.15 11.31
N PHE A 119 -1.68 18.13 12.05
CA PHE A 119 -0.97 16.86 12.20
C PHE A 119 -1.91 15.72 11.84
N SER A 120 -1.51 14.88 10.88
CA SER A 120 -2.29 13.69 10.51
C SER A 120 -2.51 12.80 11.75
N ASN A 121 -3.76 12.46 12.03
CA ASN A 121 -4.21 11.60 13.14
C ASN A 121 -4.20 12.20 14.55
N ILE A 122 -4.02 13.52 14.73
CA ILE A 122 -4.15 14.16 16.05
C ILE A 122 -5.17 15.32 15.94
N PRO A 123 -6.35 15.23 16.61
CA PRO A 123 -7.40 16.24 16.49
C PRO A 123 -7.13 17.47 17.37
N ILE A 124 -5.94 18.07 17.22
CA ILE A 124 -5.57 19.34 17.84
C ILE A 124 -5.84 20.48 16.86
N TYR A 125 -6.35 21.59 17.38
CA TYR A 125 -6.47 22.85 16.66
C TYR A 125 -5.64 23.95 17.32
N LEU A 126 -5.15 24.88 16.50
CA LEU A 126 -4.60 26.15 16.96
C LEU A 126 -5.65 27.25 16.77
N ALA A 127 -5.78 28.15 17.74
CA ALA A 127 -6.76 29.22 17.75
C ALA A 127 -6.09 30.59 17.83
N GLY A 128 -6.53 31.51 16.98
CA GLY A 128 -6.09 32.91 16.97
C GLY A 128 -7.27 33.84 16.74
N GLY A 129 -7.40 34.90 17.54
CA GLY A 129 -8.57 35.77 17.45
C GLY A 129 -8.43 37.09 18.19
N LEU A 130 -9.54 37.81 18.23
CA LEU A 130 -9.65 39.09 18.94
C LEU A 130 -10.61 38.95 20.11
N GLU A 131 -10.36 39.73 21.16
CA GLU A 131 -11.22 39.88 22.32
C GLU A 131 -11.77 41.31 22.36
N ILE A 132 -13.09 41.43 22.53
CA ILE A 132 -13.79 42.69 22.80
C ILE A 132 -14.62 42.49 24.06
N GLY A 133 -14.25 43.15 25.15
CA GLY A 133 -14.94 43.08 26.45
C GLY A 133 -15.59 44.41 26.80
N ILE A 134 -16.91 44.44 26.81
CA ILE A 134 -17.69 45.61 27.22
C ILE A 134 -17.91 45.54 28.74
N PRO A 135 -17.44 46.52 29.53
CA PRO A 135 -17.57 46.47 30.99
C PRO A 135 -19.05 46.59 31.41
N LEU A 136 -19.58 45.52 31.99
CA LEU A 136 -20.91 45.49 32.62
C LEU A 136 -20.84 46.06 34.04
N SER A 137 -19.78 45.71 34.77
CA SER A 137 -19.47 46.23 36.10
C SER A 137 -17.96 46.42 36.24
N ALA A 138 -17.56 47.54 36.83
CA ALA A 138 -16.17 47.84 37.17
C ALA A 138 -16.20 48.68 38.45
N THR A 139 -16.32 48.02 39.59
CA THR A 139 -16.43 48.67 40.90
C THR A 139 -15.29 48.25 41.82
N TYR A 140 -15.10 49.00 42.90
CA TYR A 140 -14.14 48.64 43.94
C TYR A 140 -14.63 48.99 45.35
N THR A 141 -14.15 48.21 46.31
CA THR A 141 -14.22 48.53 47.74
C THR A 141 -12.80 48.77 48.25
N GLN A 142 -12.58 49.90 48.92
CA GLN A 142 -11.28 50.27 49.47
C GLN A 142 -11.33 50.20 50.99
N SER A 143 -10.34 49.55 51.61
CA SER A 143 -10.23 49.43 53.06
C SER A 143 -8.78 49.47 53.52
N GLU A 144 -8.54 49.78 54.78
CA GLU A 144 -7.26 49.61 55.45
C GLU A 144 -7.37 48.73 56.70
N ILE A 145 -6.24 48.16 57.08
CA ILE A 145 -6.00 47.58 58.40
C ILE A 145 -4.80 48.30 59.01
N VAL A 146 -5.00 48.92 60.17
CA VAL A 146 -3.98 49.60 60.96
C VAL A 146 -3.53 48.68 62.09
N THR A 147 -2.21 48.48 62.19
CA THR A 147 -1.57 47.72 63.28
C THR A 147 -0.64 48.67 64.05
N ASP A 148 -0.97 48.98 65.30
CA ASP A 148 -0.19 49.88 66.18
C ASP A 148 0.46 49.05 67.30
N THR A 149 1.77 49.21 67.51
CA THR A 149 2.50 48.58 68.62
C THR A 149 2.35 49.33 69.96
N GLY A 150 1.57 50.42 70.02
CA GLY A 150 1.39 51.24 71.22
C GLY A 150 -0.01 51.87 71.44
N ALA A 151 -1.09 51.35 70.85
CA ALA A 151 -2.47 51.82 71.11
C ALA A 151 -3.36 50.79 71.82
N THR A 152 -4.30 51.27 72.63
CA THR A 152 -5.44 50.49 73.12
C THR A 152 -6.47 50.35 72.00
N PHE A 153 -6.59 49.17 71.42
CA PHE A 153 -7.61 48.87 70.41
C PHE A 153 -8.91 48.39 71.08
N PRO A 154 -10.09 48.66 70.48
CA PRO A 154 -11.36 48.11 70.96
C PRO A 154 -11.47 46.59 70.86
N ASN A 155 -10.58 45.95 70.08
CA ASN A 155 -10.55 44.50 69.88
C ASN A 155 -9.32 43.88 70.57
N PRO A 156 -9.41 42.60 71.00
CA PRO A 156 -8.29 41.88 71.59
C PRO A 156 -7.14 41.56 70.61
N ALA A 157 -7.33 41.85 69.31
CA ALA A 157 -6.38 41.51 68.24
C ALA A 157 -5.38 42.65 67.92
N GLY A 158 -5.45 43.81 68.59
CA GLY A 158 -4.49 44.90 68.39
C GLY A 158 -4.53 45.56 67.01
N THR A 159 -5.67 45.49 66.31
CA THR A 159 -5.84 45.99 64.94
C THR A 159 -7.11 46.80 64.79
N ARG A 160 -7.11 47.80 63.91
CA ARG A 160 -8.31 48.54 63.49
C ARG A 160 -8.50 48.37 61.99
N SER A 161 -9.66 47.88 61.56
CA SER A 161 -10.06 47.92 60.16
C SER A 161 -10.93 49.14 59.89
N ARG A 162 -10.74 49.77 58.73
CA ARG A 162 -11.57 50.88 58.25
C ARG A 162 -11.85 50.70 56.77
N THR A 163 -13.13 50.79 56.39
CA THR A 163 -13.55 50.83 54.98
C THR A 163 -13.71 52.29 54.56
N TYR A 164 -13.04 52.68 53.47
CA TYR A 164 -13.05 54.03 52.91
C TYR A 164 -14.23 54.25 51.98
N THR A 165 -14.41 53.30 51.08
CA THR A 165 -15.36 53.35 49.99
C THR A 165 -15.89 51.96 49.76
N THR A 166 -17.18 51.84 49.47
CA THR A 166 -17.83 50.57 49.20
C THR A 166 -18.51 50.67 47.84
N ASP A 167 -18.22 49.71 46.97
CA ASP A 167 -18.79 49.56 45.63
C ASP A 167 -18.77 50.83 44.76
N ALA A 168 -17.70 51.63 44.85
CA ALA A 168 -17.56 52.79 43.97
C ALA A 168 -17.19 52.37 42.55
N ASP A 169 -17.70 53.12 41.57
CA ASP A 169 -17.34 52.94 40.16
C ASP A 169 -15.87 53.31 39.90
N ILE A 170 -15.21 52.48 39.09
CA ILE A 170 -13.93 52.84 38.47
C ILE A 170 -14.21 53.90 37.40
N VAL A 171 -13.64 55.08 37.61
CA VAL A 171 -13.78 56.24 36.71
C VAL A 171 -13.22 55.89 35.33
N ASP A 172 -13.90 56.32 34.26
CA ASP A 172 -13.55 56.07 32.86
C ASP A 172 -13.22 54.60 32.54
N LYS A 173 -14.01 53.65 33.06
CA LYS A 173 -13.89 52.22 32.73
C LYS A 173 -13.85 52.00 31.22
N ALA A 174 -12.84 51.29 30.75
CA ALA A 174 -12.55 51.17 29.32
C ALA A 174 -13.10 49.88 28.71
N VAL A 175 -13.41 49.92 27.41
CA VAL A 175 -13.65 48.71 26.62
C VAL A 175 -12.34 47.93 26.53
N ARG A 176 -12.40 46.64 26.87
CA ARG A 176 -11.25 45.75 26.76
C ARG A 176 -11.07 45.31 25.32
N LEU A 177 -9.94 45.64 24.71
CA LEU A 177 -9.50 45.02 23.46
C LEU A 177 -8.36 44.07 23.75
N GLY A 178 -8.31 42.91 23.10
CA GLY A 178 -7.26 41.92 23.33
C GLY A 178 -7.01 40.99 22.15
N ILE A 179 -5.88 40.28 22.22
CA ILE A 179 -5.51 39.21 21.29
C ILE A 179 -5.67 37.87 22.01
N ILE A 180 -6.28 36.90 21.31
CA ILE A 180 -6.44 35.52 21.78
C ILE A 180 -5.47 34.65 21.00
N LEU A 181 -4.68 33.86 21.72
CA LEU A 181 -3.84 32.80 21.17
C LEU A 181 -4.11 31.53 21.97
N GLY A 182 -4.34 30.40 21.32
CA GLY A 182 -4.64 29.17 22.05
C GLY A 182 -4.50 27.90 21.23
N ALA A 183 -4.73 26.80 21.92
CA ALA A 183 -4.82 25.48 21.32
C ALA A 183 -5.91 24.69 22.03
N GLY A 184 -6.53 23.75 21.32
CA GLY A 184 -7.49 22.82 21.90
C GLY A 184 -7.45 21.47 21.22
N TYR A 185 -8.17 20.52 21.83
CA TYR A 185 -8.26 19.14 21.36
C TYR A 185 -9.73 18.79 21.15
N GLU A 186 -10.11 18.29 19.98
CA GLU A 186 -11.49 17.87 19.70
C GLU A 186 -11.69 16.39 20.06
N TYR A 187 -12.56 16.14 21.03
CA TYR A 187 -13.03 14.80 21.37
C TYR A 187 -14.48 14.62 20.93
N ARG A 188 -14.72 13.77 19.94
CA ARG A 188 -16.08 13.45 19.46
C ARG A 188 -16.74 12.45 20.41
N LEU A 189 -17.79 12.89 21.09
CA LEU A 189 -18.59 12.03 21.98
C LEU A 189 -19.53 11.12 21.18
N ASN A 190 -20.09 11.66 20.08
CA ASN A 190 -20.93 10.93 19.13
C ASN A 190 -20.96 11.69 17.78
N SER A 191 -21.79 11.25 16.84
CA SER A 191 -21.93 11.86 15.51
C SER A 191 -22.40 13.32 15.51
N SER A 192 -22.99 13.80 16.61
CA SER A 192 -23.58 15.15 16.71
C SER A 192 -22.94 16.03 17.78
N THR A 193 -22.10 15.48 18.67
CA THR A 193 -21.60 16.18 19.86
C THR A 193 -20.07 16.11 19.95
N ILE A 194 -19.43 17.27 20.11
CA ILE A 194 -17.99 17.42 20.28
C ILE A 194 -17.73 18.08 21.63
N LEU A 195 -16.79 17.52 22.39
CA LEU A 195 -16.22 18.10 23.60
C LEU A 195 -14.79 18.56 23.27
N ALA A 196 -14.48 19.83 23.49
CA ALA A 196 -13.17 20.38 23.14
C ALA A 196 -12.55 21.14 24.31
N PRO A 197 -11.70 20.50 25.15
CA PRO A 197 -10.84 21.22 26.08
C PRO A 197 -9.88 22.16 25.32
N GLU A 198 -9.67 23.35 25.88
CA GLU A 198 -8.80 24.37 25.30
C GLU A 198 -8.00 25.13 26.36
N ILE A 199 -6.86 25.66 25.92
CA ILE A 199 -6.06 26.63 26.68
C ILE A 199 -5.86 27.87 25.81
N THR A 200 -6.12 29.04 26.37
CA THR A 200 -6.01 30.31 25.65
C THR A 200 -5.28 31.36 26.49
N LEU A 201 -4.37 32.08 25.86
CA LEU A 201 -3.74 33.29 26.38
C LEU A 201 -4.49 34.50 25.82
N ARG A 202 -4.89 35.42 26.70
CA ARG A 202 -5.62 36.64 26.37
C ARG A 202 -4.78 37.85 26.76
N LEU A 203 -4.25 38.52 25.75
CA LEU A 203 -3.33 39.65 25.90
C LEU A 203 -4.10 40.96 25.70
N PRO A 204 -4.36 41.75 26.76
CA PRO A 204 -5.06 43.01 26.63
C PRO A 204 -4.20 44.05 25.90
N LEU A 205 -4.85 44.83 25.05
CA LEU A 205 -4.31 46.01 24.35
C LEU A 205 -4.77 47.32 25.01
N THR A 206 -5.67 47.23 25.98
CA THR A 206 -6.25 48.37 26.71
C THR A 206 -6.15 48.12 28.21
N ASN A 207 -6.06 49.20 28.99
CA ASN A 207 -6.13 49.14 30.45
C ASN A 207 -7.58 48.97 30.94
N VAL A 208 -7.75 48.70 32.23
CA VAL A 208 -9.05 48.61 32.91
C VAL A 208 -9.82 49.94 32.86
N SER A 209 -9.10 51.06 32.89
CA SER A 209 -9.65 52.42 32.80
C SER A 209 -8.79 53.29 31.89
N SER A 210 -9.43 54.21 31.17
CA SER A 210 -8.77 55.25 30.37
C SER A 210 -8.42 56.51 31.17
N ASN A 211 -8.78 56.56 32.45
CA ASN A 211 -8.47 57.68 33.32
C ASN A 211 -6.95 57.77 33.57
N SER A 212 -6.43 58.99 33.66
CA SER A 212 -5.00 59.27 33.86
C SER A 212 -4.42 58.64 35.13
N ASN A 213 -5.25 58.39 36.14
CA ASN A 213 -4.82 57.75 37.37
C ASN A 213 -4.59 56.24 37.19
N TYR A 214 -5.22 55.57 36.21
CA TYR A 214 -5.22 54.11 36.01
C TYR A 214 -4.40 53.64 34.80
N THR A 215 -3.46 54.47 34.33
CA THR A 215 -2.77 54.37 33.03
C THR A 215 -1.95 53.11 32.76
N THR A 216 -1.78 52.23 33.74
CA THR A 216 -0.97 51.01 33.61
C THR A 216 -1.70 49.73 34.02
N TRP A 217 -2.93 49.85 34.54
CA TRP A 217 -3.64 48.68 35.05
C TRP A 217 -4.17 47.81 33.91
N SER A 218 -3.39 46.79 33.57
CA SER A 218 -3.74 45.76 32.60
C SER A 218 -3.98 44.42 33.29
N VAL A 219 -4.77 43.57 32.64
CA VAL A 219 -5.13 42.23 33.16
C VAL A 219 -4.96 41.16 32.09
N PRO A 220 -3.75 40.69 31.76
CA PRO A 220 -3.57 39.47 30.97
C PRO A 220 -4.26 38.26 31.61
N GLN A 221 -4.79 37.34 30.80
CA GLN A 221 -5.43 36.13 31.30
C GLN A 221 -4.85 34.88 30.64
N LEU A 222 -4.63 33.83 31.44
CA LEU A 222 -4.53 32.45 30.96
C LEU A 222 -5.86 31.75 31.28
N ARG A 223 -6.58 31.29 30.27
CA ARG A 223 -7.86 30.60 30.41
C ARG A 223 -7.72 29.14 30.03
N ILE A 224 -8.08 28.27 30.96
CA ILE A 224 -8.25 26.83 30.72
C ILE A 224 -9.77 26.59 30.61
N GLY A 225 -10.22 26.13 29.45
CA GLY A 225 -11.63 26.03 29.12
C GLY A 225 -12.04 24.69 28.53
N ILE A 226 -13.35 24.51 28.45
CA ILE A 226 -13.98 23.39 27.76
C ILE A 226 -15.14 23.92 26.91
N ASN A 227 -15.17 23.52 25.65
CA ASN A 227 -16.26 23.80 24.73
C ASN A 227 -17.10 22.54 24.56
N ILE A 228 -18.43 22.68 24.47
CA ILE A 228 -19.34 21.63 24.00
C ILE A 228 -20.06 22.14 22.77
N LEU A 229 -19.93 21.42 21.65
CA LEU A 229 -20.45 21.80 20.34
C LEU A 229 -21.40 20.74 19.80
N PHE A 230 -22.50 21.19 19.21
CA PHE A 230 -23.50 20.37 18.55
C PHE A 230 -23.48 20.65 17.04
N SER A 231 -23.41 19.60 16.23
CA SER A 231 -23.52 19.68 14.77
C SER A 231 -24.95 19.38 14.33
N GLY A 232 -25.57 20.32 13.60
CA GLY A 232 -26.91 20.15 13.00
C GLY A 232 -26.90 19.54 11.60
N LYS A 233 -25.74 19.18 11.04
CA LYS A 233 -25.64 18.47 9.76
C LYS A 233 -25.28 17.01 10.01
N SER A 234 -26.10 16.10 9.49
CA SER A 234 -25.68 14.72 9.29
C SER A 234 -24.42 14.73 8.42
N GLU A 235 -23.41 13.96 8.81
CA GLU A 235 -22.29 13.64 7.95
C GLU A 235 -22.81 13.22 6.55
N PRO A 236 -22.13 13.55 5.45
CA PRO A 236 -22.36 12.79 4.23
C PRO A 236 -22.19 11.31 4.59
N LEU A 237 -23.18 10.49 4.21
CA LEU A 237 -23.14 9.05 4.47
C LEU A 237 -21.75 8.52 4.06
N PRO A 238 -21.12 7.65 4.86
CA PRO A 238 -19.85 7.03 4.47
C PRO A 238 -20.03 6.48 3.05
N VAL A 239 -19.14 6.88 2.13
CA VAL A 239 -19.22 6.44 0.74
C VAL A 239 -19.12 4.93 0.76
N THR A 240 -20.25 4.26 0.55
CA THR A 240 -20.30 2.81 0.52
C THR A 240 -19.66 2.32 -0.77
N SER A 241 -18.89 1.24 -0.66
CA SER A 241 -18.38 0.54 -1.83
C SER A 241 -19.52 0.16 -2.78
N THR A 242 -19.32 0.39 -4.07
CA THR A 242 -20.20 -0.11 -5.14
C THR A 242 -19.61 -1.34 -5.84
N LEU A 243 -18.66 -2.02 -5.19
CA LEU A 243 -17.94 -3.14 -5.77
C LEU A 243 -18.91 -4.19 -6.34
N LYS A 244 -18.66 -4.59 -7.57
CA LYS A 244 -19.30 -5.72 -8.24
C LYS A 244 -18.22 -6.59 -8.85
N THR A 245 -18.42 -7.90 -8.77
CA THR A 245 -17.52 -8.89 -9.36
C THR A 245 -18.22 -9.66 -10.47
N GLY A 246 -17.45 -10.06 -11.47
CA GLY A 246 -17.87 -10.94 -12.56
C GLY A 246 -16.70 -11.78 -13.03
N LEU A 247 -17.01 -12.90 -13.69
CA LEU A 247 -16.00 -13.76 -14.31
C LEU A 247 -16.50 -14.24 -15.66
N GLU A 248 -15.75 -13.92 -16.71
CA GLU A 248 -15.92 -14.56 -18.01
C GLU A 248 -14.87 -15.64 -18.17
N SER A 249 -15.23 -16.76 -18.80
CA SER A 249 -14.29 -17.81 -19.16
C SER A 249 -14.42 -18.14 -20.64
N GLY A 250 -13.30 -18.45 -21.27
CA GLY A 250 -13.21 -18.71 -22.69
C GLY A 250 -11.94 -19.44 -23.05
N TYR A 251 -11.81 -19.75 -24.33
CA TYR A 251 -10.63 -20.36 -24.91
C TYR A 251 -10.37 -19.75 -26.28
N TYR A 252 -9.17 -19.96 -26.80
CA TYR A 252 -8.81 -19.54 -28.14
C TYR A 252 -8.97 -20.71 -29.10
N THR A 253 -9.68 -20.47 -30.19
CA THR A 253 -9.74 -21.39 -31.34
C THR A 253 -8.36 -21.52 -31.99
N SER A 254 -8.21 -22.49 -32.90
CA SER A 254 -6.99 -22.67 -33.67
C SER A 254 -6.56 -21.41 -34.42
N GLU A 255 -7.52 -20.59 -34.86
CA GLU A 255 -7.29 -19.33 -35.57
C GLU A 255 -6.94 -18.17 -34.63
N GLY A 256 -6.86 -18.42 -33.32
CA GLY A 256 -6.59 -17.42 -32.29
C GLY A 256 -7.80 -16.54 -31.97
N THR A 257 -9.03 -16.99 -32.27
CA THR A 257 -10.27 -16.26 -31.95
C THR A 257 -10.77 -16.67 -30.57
N TYR A 258 -11.00 -15.69 -29.68
CA TYR A 258 -11.56 -15.93 -28.35
C TYR A 258 -13.02 -16.38 -28.44
N THR A 259 -13.34 -17.50 -27.81
CA THR A 259 -14.68 -18.11 -27.78
C THR A 259 -15.11 -18.36 -26.33
N PRO A 260 -16.33 -17.96 -25.91
CA PRO A 260 -16.85 -18.28 -24.59
C PRO A 260 -16.85 -19.79 -24.31
N LEU A 261 -16.46 -20.17 -23.10
CA LEU A 261 -16.38 -21.58 -22.69
C LEU A 261 -17.73 -22.07 -22.20
N SER A 262 -18.28 -23.12 -22.82
CA SER A 262 -19.53 -23.75 -22.40
C SER A 262 -19.32 -25.05 -21.61
N SER A 263 -18.26 -25.80 -21.94
CA SER A 263 -17.89 -27.05 -21.28
C SER A 263 -16.45 -27.42 -21.60
N ILE A 264 -15.87 -28.32 -20.81
CA ILE A 264 -14.56 -28.93 -21.05
C ILE A 264 -14.78 -30.39 -21.40
N LYS A 265 -14.36 -30.81 -22.59
CA LYS A 265 -14.36 -32.24 -22.95
C LYS A 265 -13.10 -32.88 -22.39
N VAL A 266 -13.23 -33.98 -21.67
CA VAL A 266 -12.11 -34.78 -21.15
C VAL A 266 -12.23 -36.18 -21.71
N GLU A 267 -11.19 -36.68 -22.35
CA GLU A 267 -11.19 -38.05 -22.89
C GLU A 267 -9.95 -38.83 -22.50
N ASP A 268 -10.10 -40.14 -22.30
CA ASP A 268 -8.96 -41.04 -22.19
C ASP A 268 -8.35 -41.25 -23.58
N ALA A 269 -7.05 -40.99 -23.74
CA ALA A 269 -6.35 -41.17 -25.00
C ALA A 269 -4.93 -41.70 -24.79
N GLN A 270 -4.38 -42.35 -25.82
CA GLN A 270 -2.94 -42.58 -25.89
C GLN A 270 -2.26 -41.24 -26.13
N TYR A 271 -1.37 -40.85 -25.22
CA TYR A 271 -0.79 -39.53 -25.22
C TYR A 271 0.73 -39.59 -25.15
N ALA A 272 1.34 -38.77 -25.96
CA ALA A 272 2.77 -38.58 -26.00
C ALA A 272 3.08 -37.09 -26.08
N GLU A 273 3.94 -36.56 -25.22
CA GLU A 273 4.35 -35.16 -25.27
C GLU A 273 5.88 -35.06 -25.24
N LEU A 274 6.42 -34.26 -26.17
CA LEU A 274 7.81 -33.86 -26.20
C LEU A 274 7.93 -32.45 -25.62
N TYR A 275 8.58 -32.38 -24.45
CA TYR A 275 8.88 -31.13 -23.77
C TYR A 275 10.24 -30.60 -24.24
N PRO A 276 10.32 -29.33 -24.66
CA PRO A 276 11.56 -28.71 -25.08
C PRO A 276 12.50 -28.60 -23.89
N PHE A 277 13.78 -28.86 -24.14
CA PHE A 277 14.83 -28.69 -23.15
C PHE A 277 15.74 -27.54 -23.57
N ILE A 278 15.69 -26.45 -22.81
CA ILE A 278 16.47 -25.24 -23.06
C ILE A 278 17.69 -25.30 -22.14
N PRO A 279 18.92 -25.39 -22.66
CA PRO A 279 20.13 -25.55 -21.87
C PRO A 279 20.58 -24.22 -21.22
N TYR A 280 19.63 -23.44 -20.71
CA TYR A 280 19.84 -22.12 -20.10
C TYR A 280 19.34 -22.10 -18.66
N ILE A 281 20.08 -21.39 -17.82
CA ILE A 281 19.68 -21.09 -16.43
C ILE A 281 19.65 -19.59 -16.28
N PHE A 282 18.54 -19.03 -15.84
CA PHE A 282 18.35 -17.57 -15.74
C PHE A 282 18.62 -17.06 -14.32
N TYR A 283 19.01 -15.79 -14.23
CA TYR A 283 19.43 -15.16 -12.97
C TYR A 283 18.75 -13.81 -12.77
N ALA A 284 18.37 -13.55 -11.52
CA ALA A 284 17.96 -12.23 -11.08
C ALA A 284 19.11 -11.20 -11.21
N ASN A 285 18.72 -9.93 -11.27
CA ASN A 285 19.67 -8.82 -11.36
C ASN A 285 20.64 -8.82 -10.17
N ASN A 286 21.93 -8.67 -10.45
CA ASN A 286 23.07 -8.74 -9.54
C ASN A 286 23.19 -10.04 -8.73
N SER A 287 22.59 -11.14 -9.19
CA SER A 287 22.66 -12.44 -8.50
C SER A 287 23.61 -13.43 -9.17
N ALA A 288 24.49 -14.05 -8.39
CA ALA A 288 25.35 -15.17 -8.81
C ALA A 288 24.66 -16.54 -8.68
N THR A 289 23.53 -16.61 -7.99
CA THR A 289 22.73 -17.83 -7.81
C THR A 289 21.37 -17.66 -8.50
N PRO A 290 20.84 -18.70 -9.18
CA PRO A 290 19.49 -18.63 -9.73
C PRO A 290 18.48 -18.56 -8.59
N ASP A 291 17.31 -17.95 -8.85
CA ASP A 291 16.18 -18.04 -7.93
C ASP A 291 15.47 -19.41 -8.07
N SER A 292 14.62 -19.73 -7.09
CA SER A 292 13.88 -21.01 -7.06
C SER A 292 12.87 -21.15 -8.21
N VAL A 293 12.48 -20.04 -8.85
CA VAL A 293 11.58 -20.03 -10.00
C VAL A 293 12.32 -20.39 -11.29
N SER A 294 13.60 -20.02 -11.38
CA SER A 294 14.45 -20.24 -12.56
C SER A 294 15.13 -21.61 -12.54
N GLN A 295 15.49 -22.12 -11.37
CA GLN A 295 16.14 -23.42 -11.21
C GLN A 295 15.74 -24.03 -9.86
N ASP A 296 15.30 -25.29 -9.87
CA ASP A 296 15.23 -26.09 -8.66
C ASP A 296 16.63 -26.59 -8.31
N TYR A 297 17.02 -26.36 -7.07
CA TYR A 297 18.29 -26.82 -6.50
C TYR A 297 18.12 -27.09 -5.01
N THR A 298 16.95 -27.57 -4.57
CA THR A 298 16.70 -27.96 -3.16
C THR A 298 17.72 -29.01 -2.65
N GLY A 299 17.87 -29.11 -1.32
CA GLY A 299 19.10 -29.54 -0.63
C GLY A 299 19.72 -30.92 -0.95
N ARG A 300 20.94 -31.11 -0.45
CA ARG A 300 21.88 -32.22 -0.73
C ARG A 300 21.35 -33.65 -0.54
N SER A 301 20.24 -33.86 0.15
CA SER A 301 19.78 -35.18 0.64
C SER A 301 18.97 -36.03 -0.35
N GLU A 302 18.44 -35.45 -1.44
CA GLU A 302 17.59 -36.17 -2.41
C GLU A 302 18.26 -36.38 -3.80
N ARG A 303 19.40 -35.72 -4.05
CA ARG A 303 19.96 -35.55 -5.41
C ARG A 303 20.56 -36.80 -6.05
N GLY A 304 20.95 -37.80 -5.26
CA GLY A 304 21.47 -39.08 -5.77
C GLY A 304 20.42 -39.97 -6.44
N ASN A 305 19.13 -39.63 -6.32
CA ASN A 305 18.00 -40.44 -6.78
C ASN A 305 17.20 -39.81 -7.94
N PHE A 306 17.65 -38.69 -8.53
CA PHE A 306 16.93 -38.05 -9.64
C PHE A 306 16.90 -38.96 -10.87
N THR A 307 15.74 -39.05 -11.52
CA THR A 307 15.57 -39.71 -12.82
C THR A 307 14.64 -38.88 -13.70
N LEU A 308 14.71 -39.04 -15.02
CA LEU A 308 13.82 -38.30 -15.93
C LEU A 308 12.33 -38.64 -15.72
N ALA A 309 12.02 -39.81 -15.14
CA ALA A 309 10.65 -40.25 -14.88
C ALA A 309 9.96 -39.50 -13.73
N THR A 310 10.72 -38.79 -12.87
CA THR A 310 10.16 -38.00 -11.77
C THR A 310 9.79 -36.58 -12.18
N LEU A 311 10.11 -36.17 -13.42
CA LEU A 311 9.77 -34.85 -13.93
C LEU A 311 8.26 -34.71 -14.12
N SER A 312 7.74 -33.53 -13.80
CA SER A 312 6.34 -33.20 -14.06
C SER A 312 6.10 -33.00 -15.56
N GLN A 313 4.86 -33.23 -15.99
CA GLN A 313 4.37 -33.00 -17.34
C GLN A 313 4.09 -31.50 -17.59
N ASP A 314 5.13 -30.68 -17.45
CA ASP A 314 5.08 -29.24 -17.62
C ASP A 314 6.42 -28.70 -18.13
N ALA A 315 6.41 -27.93 -19.21
CA ALA A 315 7.64 -27.46 -19.84
C ALA A 315 8.44 -26.49 -18.96
N ILE A 316 7.79 -25.63 -18.17
CA ILE A 316 8.50 -24.73 -17.25
C ILE A 316 9.18 -25.56 -16.15
N GLU A 317 8.44 -26.49 -15.54
CA GLU A 317 8.99 -27.34 -14.48
C GLU A 317 10.13 -28.23 -14.99
N VAL A 318 10.00 -28.82 -16.18
CA VAL A 318 11.09 -29.56 -16.82
C VAL A 318 12.36 -28.71 -16.91
N ASN A 319 12.22 -27.44 -17.30
CA ASN A 319 13.36 -26.53 -17.44
C ASN A 319 13.82 -25.91 -16.10
N ARG A 320 13.01 -25.94 -15.03
CA ARG A 320 13.48 -25.69 -13.66
C ARG A 320 14.47 -26.76 -13.20
N HIS A 321 14.44 -27.96 -13.78
CA HIS A 321 15.37 -29.06 -13.47
C HIS A 321 16.55 -29.16 -14.48
N THR A 322 16.92 -28.07 -15.16
CA THR A 322 17.96 -28.08 -16.20
C THR A 322 19.28 -28.69 -15.71
N LEU A 323 19.78 -28.29 -14.53
CA LEU A 323 21.01 -28.86 -13.98
C LEU A 323 20.88 -30.33 -13.58
N ASP A 324 19.71 -30.77 -13.11
CA ASP A 324 19.48 -32.17 -12.72
C ASP A 324 19.45 -33.08 -13.95
N VAL A 325 18.76 -32.64 -15.01
CA VAL A 325 18.70 -33.35 -16.29
C VAL A 325 20.09 -33.48 -16.90
N VAL A 326 20.87 -32.38 -16.94
CA VAL A 326 22.24 -32.42 -17.48
C VAL A 326 23.15 -33.26 -16.59
N GLY A 327 23.08 -33.13 -15.28
CA GLY A 327 23.86 -33.93 -14.33
C GLY A 327 23.58 -35.42 -14.46
N TYR A 328 22.31 -35.81 -14.54
CA TYR A 328 21.88 -37.18 -14.80
C TYR A 328 22.42 -37.69 -16.15
N ARG A 329 22.25 -36.93 -17.23
CA ARG A 329 22.73 -37.35 -18.56
C ARG A 329 24.25 -37.44 -18.63
N MET A 330 24.98 -36.56 -17.94
CA MET A 330 26.45 -36.62 -17.84
C MET A 330 26.95 -37.80 -16.99
N SER A 331 26.18 -38.23 -15.98
CA SER A 331 26.50 -39.43 -15.20
C SER A 331 26.30 -40.71 -16.02
N GLN A 332 25.29 -40.74 -16.90
CA GLN A 332 25.07 -41.83 -17.86
C GLN A 332 26.06 -41.81 -19.03
N ASN A 333 26.72 -40.68 -19.29
CA ASN A 333 27.67 -40.50 -20.39
C ASN A 333 29.06 -40.09 -19.88
N PRO A 334 29.90 -41.02 -19.39
CA PRO A 334 31.17 -40.69 -18.74
C PRO A 334 32.19 -39.93 -19.59
N THR A 335 32.06 -40.01 -20.92
CA THR A 335 32.95 -39.34 -21.89
C THR A 335 32.47 -37.95 -22.31
N SER A 336 31.27 -37.53 -21.91
CA SER A 336 30.74 -36.22 -22.30
C SER A 336 31.48 -35.10 -21.58
N ALA A 337 31.78 -34.02 -22.31
CA ALA A 337 32.33 -32.79 -21.76
C ALA A 337 31.29 -31.67 -21.83
N LEU A 338 31.35 -30.72 -20.91
CA LEU A 338 30.42 -29.60 -20.82
C LEU A 338 31.21 -28.28 -20.74
N THR A 339 30.83 -27.30 -21.55
CA THR A 339 31.25 -25.91 -21.39
C THR A 339 30.09 -25.12 -20.81
N ILE A 340 30.32 -24.45 -19.69
CA ILE A 340 29.35 -23.61 -18.99
C ILE A 340 29.76 -22.15 -19.20
N VAL A 341 28.89 -21.39 -19.85
CA VAL A 341 29.17 -20.01 -20.23
C VAL A 341 28.24 -19.08 -19.46
N GLY A 342 28.77 -18.28 -18.53
CA GLY A 342 27.98 -17.27 -17.83
C GLY A 342 27.93 -15.94 -18.56
N SER A 343 26.79 -15.27 -18.51
CA SER A 343 26.58 -13.92 -19.05
C SER A 343 25.83 -12.98 -18.09
N ASN A 344 25.95 -11.68 -18.35
CA ASN A 344 25.23 -10.58 -17.71
C ASN A 344 24.34 -9.85 -18.74
N ASP A 345 23.78 -8.70 -18.37
CA ASP A 345 22.91 -7.90 -19.28
C ASP A 345 23.66 -6.86 -20.13
N GLY A 346 24.99 -6.76 -20.00
CA GLY A 346 25.81 -5.81 -20.74
C GLY A 346 25.60 -4.34 -20.37
N LYS A 347 24.79 -4.04 -19.33
CA LYS A 347 24.43 -2.68 -18.91
C LYS A 347 24.82 -2.37 -17.47
N GLY A 348 23.97 -2.82 -16.54
CA GLY A 348 23.85 -2.32 -15.17
C GLY A 348 24.58 -3.15 -14.14
N GLU A 349 24.84 -4.42 -14.45
CA GLU A 349 25.66 -5.34 -13.66
C GLU A 349 27.17 -5.04 -13.86
N THR A 350 27.60 -3.79 -13.66
CA THR A 350 29.00 -3.30 -13.67
C THR A 350 29.96 -3.93 -14.71
N LYS A 351 29.56 -4.27 -15.95
CA LYS A 351 30.44 -4.96 -16.94
C LYS A 351 31.32 -6.04 -16.29
N ASN A 352 30.74 -6.76 -15.33
CA ASN A 352 31.52 -7.51 -14.37
C ASN A 352 31.56 -8.97 -14.83
N LYS A 353 32.55 -9.30 -15.65
CA LYS A 353 32.82 -10.70 -16.05
C LYS A 353 32.95 -11.63 -14.83
N LYS A 354 33.33 -11.11 -13.65
CA LYS A 354 33.37 -11.88 -12.42
C LYS A 354 31.98 -12.42 -12.04
N LEU A 355 30.92 -11.62 -12.16
CA LEU A 355 29.56 -12.09 -11.85
C LEU A 355 29.14 -13.20 -12.82
N SER A 356 29.42 -13.01 -14.12
CA SER A 356 29.21 -14.04 -15.14
C SER A 356 29.98 -15.33 -14.80
N GLU A 357 31.24 -15.21 -14.38
CA GLU A 357 32.06 -16.34 -13.95
C GLU A 357 31.53 -17.02 -12.68
N GLU A 358 31.05 -16.26 -11.69
CA GLU A 358 30.43 -16.77 -10.46
C GLU A 358 29.16 -17.58 -10.78
N ARG A 359 28.32 -17.13 -11.71
CA ARG A 359 27.14 -17.87 -12.19
C ARG A 359 27.52 -19.21 -12.82
N ALA A 360 28.52 -19.21 -13.70
CA ALA A 360 29.00 -20.43 -14.35
C ALA A 360 29.65 -21.40 -13.35
N ASN A 361 30.42 -20.88 -12.39
CA ASN A 361 30.99 -21.68 -11.31
C ASN A 361 29.92 -22.28 -10.39
N PHE A 362 28.82 -21.57 -10.11
CA PHE A 362 27.69 -22.13 -9.37
C PHE A 362 27.14 -23.39 -10.06
N ALA A 363 26.89 -23.32 -11.38
CA ALA A 363 26.39 -24.45 -12.15
C ALA A 363 27.41 -25.61 -12.19
N LYS A 364 28.71 -25.32 -12.37
CA LYS A 364 29.78 -26.33 -12.29
C LYS A 364 29.80 -27.01 -10.93
N ASP A 365 29.83 -26.22 -9.85
CA ASP A 365 29.84 -26.72 -8.47
C ASP A 365 28.64 -27.60 -8.18
N TYR A 366 27.47 -27.24 -8.69
CA TYR A 366 26.26 -28.04 -8.56
C TYR A 366 26.42 -29.43 -9.17
N LEU A 367 26.88 -29.51 -10.43
CA LEU A 367 27.07 -30.77 -11.15
C LEU A 367 28.13 -31.65 -10.48
N VAL A 368 29.26 -31.06 -10.07
CA VAL A 368 30.34 -31.77 -9.37
C VAL A 368 29.86 -32.30 -8.02
N LYS A 369 29.24 -31.45 -7.19
CA LYS A 369 28.88 -31.82 -5.81
C LYS A 369 27.65 -32.71 -5.71
N SER A 370 26.71 -32.60 -6.65
CA SER A 370 25.41 -33.29 -6.58
C SER A 370 25.36 -34.58 -7.40
N PHE A 371 26.04 -34.60 -8.54
CA PHE A 371 26.05 -35.73 -9.47
C PHE A 371 27.42 -36.43 -9.58
N GLY A 372 28.42 -35.95 -8.84
CA GLY A 372 29.77 -36.55 -8.84
C GLY A 372 30.50 -36.41 -10.16
N ILE A 373 30.13 -35.43 -10.99
CA ILE A 373 30.77 -35.21 -12.28
C ILE A 373 32.20 -34.71 -12.06
N ALA A 374 33.17 -35.33 -12.73
CA ALA A 374 34.57 -34.94 -12.60
C ALA A 374 34.78 -33.50 -13.09
N ALA A 375 35.49 -32.67 -12.29
CA ALA A 375 35.60 -31.23 -12.51
C ALA A 375 36.38 -30.84 -13.77
N ASP A 376 37.22 -31.74 -14.29
CA ASP A 376 37.99 -31.62 -15.54
C ASP A 376 37.12 -31.83 -16.79
N ARG A 377 35.96 -32.47 -16.66
CA ARG A 377 34.95 -32.58 -17.74
C ARG A 377 34.17 -31.29 -17.97
N ILE A 378 34.33 -30.29 -17.10
CA ILE A 378 33.55 -29.05 -17.12
C ILE A 378 34.46 -27.82 -17.26
N THR A 379 34.36 -27.16 -18.40
CA THR A 379 35.03 -25.88 -18.68
C THR A 379 34.10 -24.72 -18.35
N VAL A 380 34.62 -23.66 -17.72
CA VAL A 380 33.86 -22.44 -17.39
C VAL A 380 34.37 -21.28 -18.25
N GLU A 381 33.43 -20.54 -18.82
CA GLU A 381 33.68 -19.28 -19.54
C GLU A 381 32.77 -18.18 -19.02
N ALA A 382 33.20 -16.93 -19.17
CA ALA A 382 32.43 -15.76 -18.78
C ALA A 382 32.45 -14.70 -19.88
N ARG A 383 31.29 -14.13 -20.17
CA ARG A 383 31.09 -13.05 -21.14
C ARG A 383 30.14 -11.98 -20.60
N ASP A 384 30.09 -10.84 -21.28
CA ASP A 384 29.14 -9.80 -20.92
C ASP A 384 27.74 -10.16 -21.44
N LEU A 385 27.58 -10.42 -22.73
CA LEU A 385 26.31 -10.85 -23.32
C LEU A 385 26.36 -12.30 -23.81
N PRO A 386 25.24 -13.05 -23.84
CA PRO A 386 25.17 -14.39 -24.44
C PRO A 386 25.63 -14.41 -25.91
N GLU A 387 25.93 -15.60 -26.45
CA GLU A 387 26.31 -15.73 -27.88
C GLU A 387 25.25 -15.17 -28.83
N LYS A 388 23.98 -15.45 -28.52
CA LYS A 388 22.81 -14.88 -29.17
C LYS A 388 22.02 -14.09 -28.13
N ALA A 389 22.40 -12.84 -27.95
CA ALA A 389 21.75 -11.95 -26.99
C ALA A 389 20.32 -11.59 -27.42
N SER A 390 19.42 -11.56 -26.45
CA SER A 390 18.08 -11.01 -26.57
C SER A 390 18.13 -9.47 -26.63
N ALA A 391 17.01 -8.85 -27.01
CA ALA A 391 16.92 -7.40 -27.23
C ALA A 391 17.38 -6.58 -26.00
N THR A 392 18.52 -5.91 -26.12
CA THR A 392 19.08 -5.07 -25.04
C THR A 392 18.38 -3.71 -24.92
N SER A 393 17.36 -3.41 -25.70
CA SER A 393 16.58 -2.17 -25.58
C SER A 393 15.44 -2.28 -24.57
N VAL A 394 15.09 -3.48 -24.10
CA VAL A 394 13.94 -3.75 -23.23
C VAL A 394 14.36 -4.56 -22.00
N SER A 395 13.66 -4.35 -20.88
CA SER A 395 13.95 -5.02 -19.60
C SER A 395 13.83 -6.55 -19.68
N ASP A 396 12.89 -7.05 -20.48
CA ASP A 396 12.72 -8.49 -20.70
C ASP A 396 13.93 -9.13 -21.36
N GLY A 397 14.55 -8.44 -22.32
CA GLY A 397 15.76 -8.94 -22.98
C GLY A 397 16.97 -8.86 -22.06
N ASP A 398 17.08 -7.82 -21.21
CA ASP A 398 18.08 -7.79 -20.16
C ASP A 398 17.95 -9.00 -19.22
N ALA A 399 16.72 -9.36 -18.84
CA ALA A 399 16.44 -10.53 -18.01
C ALA A 399 16.74 -11.87 -18.69
N GLU A 400 16.57 -11.98 -20.00
CA GLU A 400 16.97 -13.17 -20.77
C GLU A 400 18.49 -13.29 -20.97
N ASN A 401 19.19 -12.15 -20.97
CA ASN A 401 20.64 -12.10 -21.15
C ASN A 401 21.42 -12.49 -19.89
N ARG A 402 20.84 -12.26 -18.70
CA ARG A 402 21.36 -12.75 -17.42
C ARG A 402 21.14 -14.26 -17.30
N ARG A 403 22.00 -15.03 -17.96
CA ARG A 403 21.89 -16.49 -18.00
C ARG A 403 23.24 -17.20 -17.97
N VAL A 404 23.18 -18.50 -17.73
CA VAL A 404 24.24 -19.46 -18.03
C VAL A 404 23.79 -20.29 -19.24
N GLU A 405 24.66 -20.46 -20.23
CA GLU A 405 24.46 -21.34 -21.38
C GLU A 405 25.30 -22.61 -21.23
N LEU A 406 24.66 -23.77 -21.30
CA LEU A 406 25.32 -25.07 -21.27
C LEU A 406 25.58 -25.55 -22.71
N LYS A 407 26.83 -25.93 -23.00
CA LYS A 407 27.27 -26.36 -24.34
C LYS A 407 28.03 -27.67 -24.28
N SER A 408 27.83 -28.52 -25.28
CA SER A 408 28.49 -29.82 -25.39
C SER A 408 28.50 -30.27 -26.85
N THR A 409 29.51 -31.04 -27.23
CA THR A 409 29.51 -31.79 -28.48
C THR A 409 28.64 -33.04 -28.41
N ASN A 410 28.34 -33.53 -27.19
CA ASN A 410 27.39 -34.62 -26.99
C ASN A 410 25.96 -34.05 -26.92
N ARG A 411 25.20 -34.27 -27.99
CA ARG A 411 23.83 -33.76 -28.15
C ARG A 411 22.82 -34.40 -27.19
N GLU A 412 23.06 -35.63 -26.74
CA GLU A 412 22.15 -36.35 -25.84
C GLU A 412 21.94 -35.60 -24.53
N LEU A 413 22.91 -34.80 -24.10
CA LEU A 413 22.80 -33.96 -22.92
C LEU A 413 21.63 -32.97 -23.00
N PHE A 414 21.26 -32.53 -24.20
CA PHE A 414 20.27 -31.48 -24.44
C PHE A 414 19.06 -31.95 -25.25
N GLU A 415 18.92 -33.25 -25.47
CA GLU A 415 17.74 -33.76 -26.17
C GLU A 415 16.45 -33.38 -25.44
N PRO A 416 15.37 -33.04 -26.15
CA PRO A 416 14.06 -32.85 -25.55
C PRO A 416 13.60 -34.09 -24.77
N ILE A 417 12.68 -33.90 -23.83
CA ILE A 417 12.20 -34.99 -22.98
C ILE A 417 10.86 -35.47 -23.52
N MET A 418 10.84 -36.72 -23.98
CA MET A 418 9.64 -37.38 -24.49
C MET A 418 8.98 -38.19 -23.37
N MET A 419 7.74 -37.87 -23.03
CA MET A 419 6.94 -38.63 -22.08
C MET A 419 5.79 -39.31 -22.83
N LYS A 420 5.61 -40.62 -22.62
CA LYS A 420 4.58 -41.42 -23.30
C LYS A 420 3.75 -42.17 -22.27
N SER A 421 2.45 -42.29 -22.55
CA SER A 421 1.52 -43.06 -21.72
C SER A 421 0.42 -43.66 -22.58
N ASP A 422 0.06 -44.90 -22.28
CA ASP A 422 -0.98 -45.63 -23.01
C ASP A 422 -2.39 -45.11 -22.69
N GLU A 423 -2.58 -44.49 -21.53
CA GLU A 423 -3.85 -43.90 -21.12
C GLU A 423 -3.61 -42.62 -20.31
N GLN A 424 -4.11 -41.50 -20.80
CA GLN A 424 -4.11 -40.19 -20.12
C GLN A 424 -5.45 -39.51 -20.34
N ARG A 425 -5.93 -38.77 -19.34
CA ARG A 425 -7.09 -37.88 -19.49
C ARG A 425 -6.65 -36.55 -20.09
N ILE A 426 -7.10 -36.27 -21.30
CA ILE A 426 -6.76 -35.06 -22.05
C ILE A 426 -7.98 -34.16 -22.15
N ALA A 427 -7.81 -32.88 -21.80
CA ALA A 427 -8.84 -31.87 -21.90
C ALA A 427 -8.86 -31.21 -23.29
N THR A 428 -10.03 -30.80 -23.74
CA THR A 428 -10.22 -29.96 -24.94
C THR A 428 -11.33 -28.96 -24.65
N PRO A 429 -11.06 -27.64 -24.65
CA PRO A 429 -9.73 -27.03 -24.74
C PRO A 429 -8.85 -27.36 -23.52
N ASP A 430 -7.54 -27.40 -23.72
CA ASP A 430 -6.54 -27.59 -22.66
C ASP A 430 -6.02 -26.26 -22.10
N LEU A 431 -6.17 -25.14 -22.83
CA LEU A 431 -5.88 -23.79 -22.35
C LEU A 431 -7.17 -22.97 -22.22
N ILE A 432 -7.48 -22.58 -20.98
CA ILE A 432 -8.63 -21.73 -20.65
C ILE A 432 -8.12 -20.36 -20.18
N GLU A 433 -8.77 -19.29 -20.65
CA GLU A 433 -8.58 -17.93 -20.16
C GLU A 433 -9.81 -17.48 -19.37
N PHE A 434 -9.55 -16.94 -18.19
CA PHE A 434 -10.51 -16.31 -17.30
C PHE A 434 -10.29 -14.80 -17.32
N LYS A 435 -11.36 -14.02 -17.53
CA LYS A 435 -11.36 -12.55 -17.49
C LYS A 435 -12.14 -12.11 -16.26
N PRO A 436 -11.50 -12.05 -15.08
CA PRO A 436 -12.12 -11.48 -13.89
C PRO A 436 -12.43 -10.00 -14.11
N LYS A 437 -13.59 -9.56 -13.63
CA LYS A 437 -14.03 -8.16 -13.66
C LYS A 437 -14.35 -7.73 -12.23
N ALA A 438 -13.75 -6.64 -11.78
CA ALA A 438 -14.04 -6.00 -10.51
C ALA A 438 -14.27 -4.51 -10.77
N GLU A 439 -15.51 -4.05 -10.62
CA GLU A 439 -15.91 -2.66 -10.87
C GLU A 439 -16.32 -2.01 -9.55
N SER A 440 -15.65 -0.94 -9.14
CA SER A 440 -15.94 -0.20 -7.90
C SER A 440 -15.76 1.31 -8.07
N ASN A 441 -16.38 2.08 -7.18
CA ASN A 441 -16.15 3.51 -6.99
C ASN A 441 -14.86 3.82 -6.20
N SER A 442 -14.07 2.80 -5.87
CA SER A 442 -12.76 2.92 -5.21
C SER A 442 -11.76 1.90 -5.75
N SER A 443 -10.48 2.03 -5.39
CA SER A 443 -9.42 1.16 -5.89
C SER A 443 -9.54 -0.26 -5.34
N ILE A 444 -9.38 -1.25 -6.21
CA ILE A 444 -9.26 -2.66 -5.82
C ILE A 444 -7.92 -2.87 -5.10
N ILE A 445 -7.97 -3.44 -3.89
CA ILE A 445 -6.77 -3.66 -3.06
C ILE A 445 -6.32 -5.12 -3.07
N SER A 446 -7.22 -6.06 -3.33
CA SER A 446 -6.90 -7.48 -3.42
C SER A 446 -7.94 -8.25 -4.20
N TRP A 447 -7.53 -9.33 -4.86
CA TRP A 447 -8.43 -10.29 -5.50
C TRP A 447 -7.84 -11.71 -5.46
N SER A 448 -8.73 -12.70 -5.58
CA SER A 448 -8.37 -14.11 -5.77
C SER A 448 -9.33 -14.82 -6.70
N LEU A 449 -8.82 -15.77 -7.48
CA LEU A 449 -9.60 -16.70 -8.29
C LEU A 449 -9.14 -18.12 -7.94
N SER A 450 -10.04 -18.92 -7.37
CA SER A 450 -9.80 -20.33 -7.07
C SER A 450 -10.59 -21.22 -8.03
N LEU A 451 -9.93 -22.23 -8.58
CA LEU A 451 -10.53 -23.28 -9.40
C LEU A 451 -10.45 -24.59 -8.65
N SER A 452 -11.56 -25.32 -8.55
CA SER A 452 -11.63 -26.58 -7.82
C SER A 452 -12.53 -27.60 -8.51
N GLN A 453 -12.33 -28.87 -8.22
CA GLN A 453 -13.21 -29.95 -8.70
C GLN A 453 -13.34 -30.99 -7.60
N ALA A 454 -14.58 -31.31 -7.23
CA ALA A 454 -14.89 -32.20 -6.10
C ALA A 454 -14.17 -31.81 -4.79
N GLY A 455 -14.03 -30.51 -4.53
CA GLY A 455 -13.33 -29.98 -3.34
C GLY A 455 -11.80 -30.00 -3.41
N ARG A 456 -11.19 -30.59 -4.45
CA ARG A 456 -9.74 -30.47 -4.69
C ARG A 456 -9.45 -29.18 -5.44
N ILE A 457 -8.59 -28.34 -4.87
CA ILE A 457 -8.08 -27.14 -5.55
C ILE A 457 -7.21 -27.57 -6.73
N LEU A 458 -7.54 -27.06 -7.91
CA LEU A 458 -6.80 -27.25 -9.15
C LEU A 458 -5.81 -26.10 -9.36
N ARG A 459 -6.27 -24.86 -9.20
CA ARG A 459 -5.44 -23.65 -9.32
C ARG A 459 -5.96 -22.54 -8.41
N ASP A 460 -5.03 -21.73 -7.92
CA ASP A 460 -5.32 -20.48 -7.24
C ASP A 460 -4.52 -19.35 -7.88
N PHE A 461 -5.20 -18.24 -8.13
CA PHE A 461 -4.61 -16.98 -8.57
C PHE A 461 -4.91 -15.93 -7.51
N VAL A 462 -3.93 -15.09 -7.20
CA VAL A 462 -4.08 -13.99 -6.25
C VAL A 462 -3.36 -12.77 -6.78
N GLY A 463 -3.85 -11.59 -6.43
CA GLY A 463 -3.18 -10.35 -6.78
C GLY A 463 -3.76 -9.13 -6.10
N ILE A 464 -3.19 -7.98 -6.47
CA ILE A 464 -3.56 -6.65 -6.00
C ILE A 464 -3.92 -5.78 -7.20
N GLY A 465 -4.65 -4.68 -6.96
CA GLY A 465 -5.11 -3.81 -8.04
C GLY A 465 -6.18 -4.48 -8.90
N ASP A 466 -6.35 -3.97 -10.12
CA ASP A 466 -7.32 -4.53 -11.06
C ASP A 466 -6.90 -5.94 -11.50
N PRO A 467 -7.82 -6.91 -11.51
CA PRO A 467 -7.48 -8.30 -11.80
C PRO A 467 -7.19 -8.48 -13.31
N PRO A 468 -5.98 -8.92 -13.71
CA PRO A 468 -5.69 -9.19 -15.11
C PRO A 468 -6.30 -10.54 -15.54
N PRO A 469 -6.41 -10.81 -16.86
CA PRO A 469 -6.77 -12.14 -17.35
C PRO A 469 -5.86 -13.22 -16.76
N GLN A 470 -6.47 -14.31 -16.29
CA GLN A 470 -5.79 -15.47 -15.73
C GLN A 470 -5.91 -16.64 -16.68
N ARG A 471 -4.88 -17.46 -16.78
CA ARG A 471 -4.85 -18.59 -17.71
C ARG A 471 -4.55 -19.89 -17.01
N TRP A 472 -5.23 -20.93 -17.43
CA TRP A 472 -5.08 -22.27 -16.90
C TRP A 472 -4.82 -23.24 -18.04
N LEU A 473 -3.59 -23.73 -18.10
CA LEU A 473 -3.23 -24.91 -18.87
C LEU A 473 -3.57 -26.15 -18.04
N ILE A 474 -4.56 -26.91 -18.50
CA ILE A 474 -5.00 -28.18 -17.94
C ILE A 474 -4.01 -29.25 -18.37
N ARG A 475 -3.23 -29.77 -17.43
CA ARG A 475 -2.25 -30.83 -17.69
C ARG A 475 -2.95 -32.19 -17.89
N PRO A 476 -2.32 -33.14 -18.59
CA PRO A 476 -2.84 -34.50 -18.65
C PRO A 476 -3.09 -35.06 -17.24
N ASN A 477 -4.19 -35.80 -17.08
CA ASN A 477 -4.68 -36.33 -15.80
C ASN A 477 -5.04 -35.32 -14.71
N GLU A 478 -4.93 -34.01 -14.98
CA GLU A 478 -5.23 -32.99 -13.99
C GLU A 478 -6.70 -32.98 -13.63
N LEU A 479 -7.61 -33.16 -14.58
CA LEU A 479 -9.04 -33.30 -14.29
C LEU A 479 -9.41 -34.72 -13.85
N SER A 480 -10.44 -34.82 -13.02
CA SER A 480 -10.97 -36.09 -12.52
C SER A 480 -11.51 -36.96 -13.66
N ASN A 481 -11.55 -38.27 -13.44
CA ASN A 481 -12.16 -39.26 -14.32
C ASN A 481 -13.69 -39.35 -14.11
N SER A 482 -14.35 -38.20 -13.90
CA SER A 482 -15.77 -38.14 -13.57
C SER A 482 -16.42 -36.92 -14.24
N GLN A 483 -17.74 -36.97 -14.40
CA GLN A 483 -18.56 -35.88 -14.95
C GLN A 483 -18.79 -34.75 -13.94
N VAL A 484 -17.82 -34.50 -13.05
CA VAL A 484 -17.90 -33.45 -12.02
C VAL A 484 -17.41 -32.14 -12.62
N PRO A 485 -18.21 -31.05 -12.54
CA PRO A 485 -17.82 -29.76 -13.09
C PRO A 485 -16.60 -29.17 -12.37
N VAL A 486 -15.92 -28.23 -13.03
CA VAL A 486 -14.90 -27.40 -12.40
C VAL A 486 -15.59 -26.17 -11.81
N ASP A 487 -15.57 -26.05 -10.50
CA ASP A 487 -16.10 -24.90 -9.78
C ASP A 487 -15.05 -23.78 -9.73
N TYR A 488 -15.48 -22.54 -9.90
CA TYR A 488 -14.66 -21.36 -9.72
C TYR A 488 -15.24 -20.44 -8.64
N LYS A 489 -14.33 -19.78 -7.91
CA LYS A 489 -14.64 -18.72 -6.95
C LYS A 489 -13.72 -17.54 -7.18
N PHE A 490 -14.28 -16.44 -7.68
CA PHE A 490 -13.60 -15.15 -7.79
C PHE A 490 -14.02 -14.25 -6.62
N THR A 491 -13.06 -13.62 -5.94
CA THR A 491 -13.30 -12.69 -4.83
C THR A 491 -12.47 -11.43 -5.05
N ALA A 492 -13.05 -10.26 -4.81
CA ALA A 492 -12.34 -8.98 -4.82
C ALA A 492 -12.68 -8.15 -3.59
N ALA A 493 -11.76 -7.28 -3.19
CA ALA A 493 -11.96 -6.29 -2.15
C ALA A 493 -11.40 -4.92 -2.55
N ASP A 494 -12.04 -3.84 -2.10
CA ASP A 494 -11.66 -2.46 -2.41
C ASP A 494 -11.25 -1.67 -1.16
N SER A 495 -10.73 -0.45 -1.37
CA SER A 495 -10.22 0.41 -0.30
C SER A 495 -11.31 1.01 0.59
N LEU A 496 -12.59 0.93 0.21
CA LEU A 496 -13.73 1.31 1.04
C LEU A 496 -14.26 0.15 1.90
N GLY A 497 -13.56 -1.00 1.89
CA GLY A 497 -13.92 -2.19 2.66
C GLY A 497 -15.00 -3.06 2.02
N GLY A 498 -15.39 -2.75 0.78
CA GLY A 498 -16.27 -3.61 -0.01
C GLY A 498 -15.59 -4.94 -0.31
N LYS A 499 -16.32 -6.04 -0.15
CA LYS A 499 -15.88 -7.38 -0.52
C LYS A 499 -17.01 -8.09 -1.23
N GLN A 500 -16.72 -8.61 -2.42
CA GLN A 500 -17.69 -9.34 -3.24
C GLN A 500 -17.08 -10.61 -3.79
N GLU A 501 -17.95 -11.57 -4.09
CA GLU A 501 -17.57 -12.83 -4.69
C GLU A 501 -18.52 -13.23 -5.82
N THR A 502 -17.95 -13.88 -6.84
CA THR A 502 -18.66 -14.50 -7.96
C THR A 502 -18.26 -15.96 -8.01
N ASN A 503 -19.26 -16.83 -7.95
CA ASN A 503 -19.08 -18.27 -8.01
C ASN A 503 -19.77 -18.83 -9.26
N GLY A 504 -19.28 -19.95 -9.77
CA GLY A 504 -19.94 -20.69 -10.84
C GLY A 504 -19.21 -21.98 -11.16
N SER A 505 -19.69 -22.69 -12.17
CA SER A 505 -19.20 -24.02 -12.51
C SER A 505 -19.10 -24.19 -14.02
N ILE A 506 -18.04 -24.85 -14.47
CA ILE A 506 -17.81 -25.21 -15.87
C ILE A 506 -18.12 -26.70 -16.02
N PRO A 507 -19.14 -27.09 -16.80
CA PRO A 507 -19.45 -28.49 -17.07
C PRO A 507 -18.25 -29.24 -17.65
N VAL A 508 -18.04 -30.48 -17.19
CA VAL A 508 -17.00 -31.37 -17.72
C VAL A 508 -17.68 -32.59 -18.33
N GLU A 509 -17.45 -32.81 -19.63
CA GLU A 509 -17.88 -34.03 -20.32
C GLU A 509 -16.72 -35.03 -20.34
N TYR A 510 -16.79 -36.07 -19.51
CA TYR A 510 -15.83 -37.15 -19.48
C TYR A 510 -16.19 -38.34 -20.38
N ILE A 511 -15.28 -38.72 -21.28
CA ILE A 511 -15.43 -39.82 -22.24
C ILE A 511 -14.31 -40.84 -22.00
N SER A 512 -14.63 -41.92 -21.28
CA SER A 512 -13.66 -42.97 -20.97
C SER A 512 -13.37 -43.90 -22.15
N SER A 513 -12.22 -44.59 -22.11
CA SER A 513 -11.86 -45.64 -23.08
C SER A 513 -12.95 -46.71 -23.22
N THR A 514 -13.59 -47.07 -22.10
CA THR A 514 -14.69 -48.05 -22.07
C THR A 514 -15.95 -47.50 -22.73
N ARG A 515 -16.29 -46.23 -22.47
CA ARG A 515 -17.42 -45.56 -23.10
C ARG A 515 -17.22 -45.46 -24.61
N LYS A 516 -16.02 -45.08 -25.06
CA LYS A 516 -15.66 -45.05 -26.49
C LYS A 516 -15.92 -46.39 -27.17
N ARG A 517 -15.49 -47.48 -26.55
CA ARG A 517 -15.69 -48.85 -27.08
C ARG A 517 -17.16 -49.27 -27.12
N THR A 518 -17.91 -48.95 -26.06
CA THR A 518 -19.32 -49.36 -25.92
C THR A 518 -20.24 -48.58 -26.86
N GLU A 519 -20.01 -47.27 -26.99
CA GLU A 519 -20.78 -46.36 -27.83
C GLU A 519 -20.22 -46.20 -29.25
N GLN A 520 -19.14 -46.94 -29.59
CA GLN A 520 -18.43 -46.86 -30.87
C GLN A 520 -17.99 -45.43 -31.24
N LEU A 521 -17.52 -44.67 -30.24
CA LEU A 521 -16.98 -43.32 -30.43
C LEU A 521 -15.55 -43.40 -30.98
N ALA A 522 -15.15 -42.36 -31.71
CA ALA A 522 -13.79 -42.25 -32.23
C ALA A 522 -12.76 -42.27 -31.09
N ASP A 523 -11.72 -43.09 -31.26
CA ASP A 523 -10.53 -43.07 -30.41
C ASP A 523 -9.33 -42.55 -31.20
N ARG A 524 -8.35 -41.98 -30.49
CA ARG A 524 -7.19 -41.33 -31.13
C ARG A 524 -5.92 -41.44 -30.30
N THR A 525 -4.80 -41.49 -31.00
CA THR A 525 -3.48 -41.24 -30.43
C THR A 525 -3.14 -39.77 -30.66
N ILE A 526 -2.76 -39.07 -29.60
CA ILE A 526 -2.39 -37.66 -29.64
C ILE A 526 -0.91 -37.54 -29.27
N SER A 527 -0.10 -37.07 -30.21
CA SER A 527 1.29 -36.71 -29.94
C SER A 527 1.48 -35.20 -30.05
N LYS A 528 1.94 -34.56 -28.97
CA LYS A 528 2.22 -33.13 -28.91
C LYS A 528 3.73 -32.91 -28.88
N PHE A 529 4.22 -32.05 -29.76
CA PHE A 529 5.64 -31.68 -29.81
C PHE A 529 5.77 -30.18 -29.66
N SER A 530 6.39 -29.72 -28.59
CA SER A 530 6.70 -28.31 -28.42
C SER A 530 8.17 -28.10 -28.80
N LEU A 531 8.41 -27.51 -29.98
CA LEU A 531 9.74 -27.41 -30.56
C LEU A 531 10.21 -25.96 -30.67
N VAL A 532 11.34 -25.64 -30.04
CA VAL A 532 12.00 -24.32 -30.14
C VAL A 532 12.85 -24.30 -31.41
N LEU A 533 12.19 -24.25 -32.57
CA LEU A 533 12.87 -24.49 -33.86
C LEU A 533 13.61 -23.25 -34.42
N PHE A 534 13.48 -22.08 -33.78
CA PHE A 534 13.82 -20.80 -34.41
C PHE A 534 14.61 -19.88 -33.50
N ASP A 535 15.70 -19.34 -34.03
CA ASP A 535 16.40 -18.21 -33.42
C ASP A 535 15.49 -16.96 -33.37
N PHE A 536 15.89 -15.99 -32.54
CA PHE A 536 15.24 -14.68 -32.46
C PHE A 536 15.09 -14.06 -33.87
N ASN A 537 13.87 -13.65 -34.20
CA ASN A 537 13.52 -13.02 -35.47
C ASN A 537 13.72 -13.85 -36.75
N LYS A 538 13.85 -15.18 -36.65
CA LYS A 538 14.00 -16.07 -37.81
C LYS A 538 12.85 -17.08 -37.93
N SER A 539 12.64 -17.57 -39.15
CA SER A 539 11.69 -18.63 -39.52
C SER A 539 12.37 -19.82 -40.23
N GLU A 540 13.70 -19.88 -40.23
CA GLU A 540 14.49 -20.98 -40.78
C GLU A 540 14.75 -22.07 -39.73
N ILE A 541 14.53 -23.33 -40.09
CA ILE A 541 14.78 -24.49 -39.24
C ILE A 541 16.28 -24.76 -39.19
N THR A 542 16.85 -24.85 -37.98
CA THR A 542 18.27 -25.18 -37.81
C THR A 542 18.50 -26.69 -38.01
N PRO A 543 19.74 -27.14 -38.33
CA PRO A 543 20.02 -28.57 -38.50
C PRO A 543 19.70 -29.44 -37.28
N ASP A 544 19.91 -28.93 -36.06
CA ASP A 544 19.58 -29.67 -34.82
C ASP A 544 18.08 -29.84 -34.66
N ASN A 545 17.34 -28.82 -35.06
CA ASN A 545 15.89 -28.76 -35.04
C ASN A 545 15.26 -29.65 -36.12
N ASP A 546 15.84 -29.71 -37.32
CA ASP A 546 15.43 -30.67 -38.36
C ASP A 546 15.63 -32.12 -37.89
N LYS A 547 16.74 -32.39 -37.18
CA LYS A 547 16.98 -33.72 -36.59
C LYS A 547 15.90 -34.09 -35.57
N ILE A 548 15.43 -33.18 -34.73
CA ILE A 548 14.33 -33.46 -33.79
C ILE A 548 13.02 -33.76 -34.54
N ILE A 549 12.74 -33.03 -35.62
CA ILE A 549 11.60 -33.35 -36.50
C ILE A 549 11.71 -34.78 -37.02
N GLU A 550 12.89 -35.17 -37.49
CA GLU A 550 13.14 -36.51 -38.03
C GLU A 550 13.04 -37.63 -36.99
N THR A 551 13.59 -37.43 -35.80
CA THR A 551 13.69 -38.50 -34.79
C THR A 551 12.48 -38.58 -33.87
N ALA A 552 11.75 -37.49 -33.66
CA ALA A 552 10.64 -37.44 -32.71
C ALA A 552 9.26 -37.29 -33.37
N VAL A 553 9.13 -36.36 -34.34
CA VAL A 553 7.83 -36.00 -34.93
C VAL A 553 7.42 -37.00 -36.00
N ILE A 554 8.28 -37.23 -36.99
CA ILE A 554 8.02 -38.12 -38.13
C ILE A 554 7.54 -39.51 -37.71
N PRO A 555 8.17 -40.19 -36.73
CA PRO A 555 7.73 -41.52 -36.30
C PRO A 555 6.33 -41.57 -35.69
N SER A 556 5.76 -40.42 -35.31
CA SER A 556 4.42 -40.33 -34.73
C SER A 556 3.33 -40.05 -35.76
N ILE A 557 3.70 -39.68 -36.99
CA ILE A 557 2.77 -39.44 -38.10
C ILE A 557 2.51 -40.78 -38.79
N GLN A 558 1.25 -41.22 -38.75
CA GLN A 558 0.77 -42.47 -39.33
C GLN A 558 -0.23 -42.18 -40.45
N TYR A 559 -0.74 -43.24 -41.10
CA TYR A 559 -1.78 -43.12 -42.12
C TYR A 559 -3.03 -42.46 -41.53
N ASN A 560 -3.60 -41.48 -42.25
CA ASN A 560 -4.74 -40.64 -41.82
C ASN A 560 -4.48 -39.74 -40.60
N SER A 561 -3.22 -39.50 -40.20
CA SER A 561 -2.94 -38.49 -39.20
C SER A 561 -3.31 -37.08 -39.69
N THR A 562 -3.86 -36.29 -38.77
CA THR A 562 -3.97 -34.83 -38.93
C THR A 562 -2.88 -34.16 -38.10
N VAL A 563 -2.06 -33.35 -38.75
CA VAL A 563 -0.92 -32.63 -38.17
C VAL A 563 -1.28 -31.15 -38.09
N LYS A 564 -1.57 -30.66 -36.89
CA LYS A 564 -1.85 -29.25 -36.62
C LYS A 564 -0.61 -28.57 -36.09
N ILE A 565 -0.23 -27.45 -36.70
CA ILE A 565 1.03 -26.76 -36.43
C ILE A 565 0.70 -25.34 -36.01
N TYR A 566 1.01 -25.02 -34.74
CA TYR A 566 0.71 -23.73 -34.13
C TYR A 566 2.01 -22.99 -33.86
N GLY A 567 2.16 -21.80 -34.45
CA GLY A 567 3.27 -20.91 -34.17
C GLY A 567 2.94 -19.92 -33.06
N TYR A 568 3.88 -19.71 -32.16
CA TYR A 568 3.79 -18.74 -31.07
C TYR A 568 5.02 -17.81 -31.04
N THR A 569 4.85 -16.65 -30.40
CA THR A 569 5.94 -15.73 -30.06
C THR A 569 5.86 -15.35 -28.58
N ASP A 570 6.94 -14.78 -28.05
CA ASP A 570 6.89 -14.08 -26.77
C ASP A 570 6.25 -12.69 -26.95
N ARG A 571 6.11 -11.95 -25.84
CA ARG A 571 5.59 -10.57 -25.80
C ARG A 571 6.58 -9.50 -26.28
N ILE A 572 7.77 -9.88 -26.73
CA ILE A 572 8.79 -8.90 -27.15
C ILE A 572 8.55 -8.60 -28.64
N GLY A 573 7.98 -7.45 -28.94
CA GLY A 573 7.79 -6.99 -30.31
C GLY A 573 6.45 -6.29 -30.49
N ASP A 574 6.06 -6.13 -31.76
CA ASP A 574 4.74 -5.64 -32.15
C ASP A 574 3.81 -6.83 -32.43
N ASP A 575 2.57 -6.77 -31.95
CA ASP A 575 1.57 -7.85 -32.08
C ASP A 575 1.36 -8.30 -33.53
N ALA A 576 1.25 -7.37 -34.47
CA ALA A 576 1.00 -7.67 -35.88
C ALA A 576 2.22 -8.34 -36.51
N TYR A 577 3.41 -7.86 -36.16
CA TYR A 577 4.68 -8.48 -36.53
C TYR A 577 4.78 -9.92 -35.98
N ASN A 578 4.49 -10.11 -34.71
CA ASN A 578 4.56 -11.39 -34.01
C ASN A 578 3.55 -12.41 -34.54
N LYS A 579 2.35 -11.97 -34.94
CA LYS A 579 1.36 -12.80 -35.63
C LYS A 579 1.82 -13.26 -37.01
N LYS A 580 2.50 -12.40 -37.77
CA LYS A 580 3.10 -12.77 -39.05
C LYS A 580 4.26 -13.75 -38.88
N LEU A 581 5.18 -13.46 -37.96
CA LEU A 581 6.37 -14.29 -37.69
C LEU A 581 6.00 -15.70 -37.23
N SER A 582 5.04 -15.82 -36.30
CA SER A 582 4.54 -17.12 -35.85
C SER A 582 3.93 -17.95 -36.98
N LYS A 583 3.16 -17.32 -37.88
CA LYS A 583 2.61 -18.01 -39.06
C LYS A 583 3.72 -18.49 -40.00
N GLU A 584 4.72 -17.66 -40.27
CA GLU A 584 5.86 -18.03 -41.12
C GLU A 584 6.65 -19.21 -40.53
N ARG A 585 6.84 -19.24 -39.20
CA ARG A 585 7.46 -20.37 -38.49
C ARG A 585 6.66 -21.66 -38.63
N ALA A 586 5.35 -21.62 -38.37
CA ALA A 586 4.47 -22.78 -38.55
C ALA A 586 4.50 -23.31 -39.99
N GLU A 587 4.52 -22.40 -40.95
CA GLU A 587 4.57 -22.71 -42.37
C GLU A 587 5.91 -23.33 -42.81
N SER A 588 7.03 -22.90 -42.21
CA SER A 588 8.35 -23.50 -42.41
C SER A 588 8.38 -24.96 -41.94
N VAL A 589 7.81 -25.24 -40.77
CA VAL A 589 7.66 -26.60 -40.22
C VAL A 589 6.77 -27.46 -41.11
N ARG A 590 5.63 -26.91 -41.58
CA ARG A 590 4.75 -27.60 -42.52
C ARG A 590 5.50 -28.05 -43.77
N LYS A 591 6.26 -27.15 -44.40
CA LYS A 591 7.05 -27.47 -45.61
C LYS A 591 8.08 -28.57 -45.34
N ALA A 592 8.77 -28.51 -44.20
CA ALA A 592 9.73 -29.54 -43.81
C ALA A 592 9.07 -30.92 -43.66
N LEU A 593 7.90 -31.00 -43.00
CA LEU A 593 7.15 -32.23 -42.84
C LEU A 593 6.54 -32.74 -44.15
N GLU A 594 5.89 -31.89 -44.93
CA GLU A 594 5.28 -32.23 -46.23
C GLU A 594 6.31 -32.74 -47.24
N SER A 595 7.56 -32.29 -47.15
CA SER A 595 8.65 -32.79 -47.99
C SER A 595 9.02 -34.26 -47.71
N LYS A 596 8.72 -34.74 -46.48
CA LYS A 596 9.08 -36.07 -45.99
C LYS A 596 7.87 -37.02 -45.92
N ILE A 597 6.66 -36.52 -45.61
CA ILE A 597 5.41 -37.31 -45.50
C ILE A 597 4.27 -36.57 -46.22
N LYS A 598 3.73 -37.14 -47.30
CA LYS A 598 2.71 -36.49 -48.13
C LYS A 598 1.28 -36.90 -47.78
N GLU A 599 1.12 -38.04 -47.15
CA GLU A 599 -0.15 -38.73 -46.92
C GLU A 599 -0.90 -38.24 -45.67
N ALA A 600 -0.31 -37.30 -44.90
CA ALA A 600 -0.94 -36.67 -43.75
C ALA A 600 -1.64 -35.36 -44.12
N LYS A 601 -2.67 -34.99 -43.34
CA LYS A 601 -3.33 -33.69 -43.48
C LYS A 601 -2.61 -32.66 -42.62
N TYR A 602 -2.15 -31.56 -43.21
CA TYR A 602 -1.45 -30.50 -42.48
C TYR A 602 -2.31 -29.24 -42.35
N GLU A 603 -2.34 -28.68 -41.15
CA GLU A 603 -3.03 -27.41 -40.84
C GLU A 603 -2.05 -26.48 -40.10
N THR A 604 -1.95 -25.22 -40.54
CA THR A 604 -1.02 -24.24 -39.94
C THR A 604 -1.75 -23.02 -39.39
N TYR A 605 -1.30 -22.59 -38.21
CA TYR A 605 -1.87 -21.48 -37.46
C TYR A 605 -0.76 -20.58 -36.92
N GLY A 606 -0.97 -19.26 -36.98
CA GLY A 606 -0.06 -18.25 -36.44
C GLY A 606 -0.75 -17.44 -35.36
N ASN A 607 -0.46 -17.78 -34.10
CA ASN A 607 -1.17 -17.23 -32.94
C ASN A 607 -0.49 -15.97 -32.38
N GLY A 608 0.76 -15.70 -32.80
CA GLY A 608 1.57 -14.59 -32.31
C GLY A 608 1.74 -14.61 -30.79
N GLU A 609 1.75 -13.41 -30.21
CA GLU A 609 1.80 -13.20 -28.76
C GLU A 609 0.43 -13.03 -28.13
N GLY A 610 -0.66 -13.04 -28.92
CA GLY A 610 -2.03 -12.88 -28.39
C GLY A 610 -2.47 -14.07 -27.52
N VAL A 611 -1.81 -15.22 -27.68
CA VAL A 611 -2.04 -16.44 -26.90
C VAL A 611 -0.74 -16.90 -26.24
N PRO A 612 -0.24 -16.25 -25.17
CA PRO A 612 0.85 -16.79 -24.36
C PRO A 612 0.45 -18.14 -23.75
N ILE A 613 1.21 -19.17 -24.14
CA ILE A 613 1.11 -20.55 -23.64
C ILE A 613 1.98 -20.79 -22.41
N PHE A 614 2.89 -19.85 -22.10
CA PHE A 614 3.75 -19.84 -20.91
C PHE A 614 3.81 -18.45 -20.28
N ASP A 615 4.21 -18.36 -19.02
CA ASP A 615 4.34 -17.09 -18.31
C ASP A 615 5.49 -16.23 -18.88
N ASN A 616 5.12 -15.17 -19.60
CA ASN A 616 6.08 -14.26 -20.23
C ASN A 616 6.76 -13.30 -19.23
N ASN A 617 6.38 -13.31 -17.96
CA ASN A 617 7.13 -12.61 -16.91
C ASN A 617 8.45 -13.34 -16.60
N LEU A 618 8.51 -14.65 -16.82
CA LEU A 618 9.70 -15.46 -16.64
C LEU A 618 10.55 -15.49 -17.93
N PRO A 619 11.88 -15.31 -17.85
CA PRO A 619 12.75 -15.47 -19.01
C PRO A 619 12.59 -16.84 -19.69
N ILE A 620 12.53 -17.92 -18.91
CA ILE A 620 12.32 -19.27 -19.45
C ILE A 620 10.96 -19.38 -20.18
N GLY A 621 9.91 -18.77 -19.64
CA GLY A 621 8.58 -18.78 -20.26
C GLY A 621 8.56 -18.02 -21.59
N ARG A 622 9.31 -16.91 -21.73
CA ARG A 622 9.49 -16.23 -23.02
C ARG A 622 10.25 -17.10 -24.03
N HIS A 623 11.34 -17.75 -23.62
CA HIS A 623 12.04 -18.70 -24.49
C HIS A 623 11.16 -19.88 -24.93
N LEU A 624 10.37 -20.44 -24.03
CA LEU A 624 9.40 -21.50 -24.33
C LEU A 624 8.24 -21.01 -25.20
N SER A 625 7.87 -19.73 -25.14
CA SER A 625 6.83 -19.13 -25.98
C SER A 625 7.28 -18.90 -27.42
N ARG A 626 8.60 -18.80 -27.68
CA ARG A 626 9.19 -18.75 -29.03
C ARG A 626 9.24 -20.16 -29.66
N THR A 627 8.09 -20.78 -29.81
CA THR A 627 7.96 -22.21 -30.16
C THR A 627 6.96 -22.45 -31.29
N VAL A 628 7.07 -23.62 -31.91
CA VAL A 628 6.01 -24.22 -32.71
C VAL A 628 5.52 -25.47 -32.00
N GLN A 629 4.22 -25.54 -31.73
CA GLN A 629 3.57 -26.75 -31.23
C GLN A 629 2.99 -27.54 -32.39
N ILE A 630 3.33 -28.83 -32.46
CA ILE A 630 2.83 -29.77 -33.45
C ILE A 630 1.95 -30.77 -32.72
N TYR A 631 0.70 -30.88 -33.13
CA TYR A 631 -0.23 -31.91 -32.66
C TYR A 631 -0.43 -32.90 -33.79
N VAL A 632 -0.05 -34.15 -33.56
CA VAL A 632 -0.33 -35.26 -34.46
C VAL A 632 -1.47 -36.06 -33.85
N GLU A 633 -2.65 -35.97 -34.49
CA GLU A 633 -3.84 -36.70 -34.11
C GLU A 633 -4.06 -37.86 -35.09
N THR A 634 -4.00 -39.09 -34.61
CA THR A 634 -4.15 -40.30 -35.43
C THR A 634 -5.39 -41.07 -34.98
N PRO A 635 -6.40 -41.26 -35.85
CA PRO A 635 -7.55 -42.10 -35.55
C PRO A 635 -7.12 -43.54 -35.25
N ARG A 636 -7.63 -44.11 -34.17
CA ARG A 636 -7.43 -45.53 -33.84
C ARG A 636 -8.59 -46.34 -34.40
N LYS A 637 -8.27 -47.45 -35.07
CA LYS A 637 -9.24 -48.40 -35.61
C LYS A 637 -9.73 -49.37 -34.56
#